data_AF-A0A269PC77-F1
#
_entry.id   AF-A0A269PC77-F1
#
_cell.length_a   1.000
_cell.length_b   1.000
_cell.length_c   1.000
_cell.angle_alpha   90.00
_cell.angle_beta   90.00
_cell.angle_gamma   90.00
#
_symmetry.space_group_name_H-M   'P 1'
#
loop_
_entity.id
_entity.type
_entity.pdbx_description
1 polymer ?
#
loop_
_entity_poly.entity_id
_entity_poly.type
_entity_poly.pdbx_seq_one_letter_code
_entity_poly.pdbx_strand_id
1 'polypeptide(L)'
;MPATAALSASLIAVAPAGAVVVDKPVYDQAKDASAKIAPIGSYDAGVFDESGAEIVAYHKASKRVLTVNANSGKIDVLDVSDPTAPTKVGEVHGGDDTTINSVAVREDGLAVATVEPDEDKTKPGEVIFFDAGADTPGEVLGRVGVGSLPDMVTLTPNGRYALVANEGEPAEDYSVDPEGSISLIRLEHDVAAPTQDKVRTAGFSAFEGTLADKGVRIFGQVGASQTEAQNLEPEYIAVDDNKAYVTLQENNAIAVVDITSGKVEDVWPLGVTDRREVPFDASDKDDTTNISKWPVKSLLQPDSIAAYNVDGETYLVLANEGDSRDWDGYSEEARLKKFGKKDVAPICEGYAGLSADQLEELQSDEQLGRLNMTTSMGLNEEKGCYDDLYNLGGRSFSIFTADGKRVFDSGSQFEEITSRILPEYFNSNHTETSFDTRSDDKGPEPEGVTVGEVNGRTYAFIGFERLGGVMVYDITDPSAPKYQAYVNNRDFSINMEALADEGEEQLHDGLSKVGDLGAEGLTFIPAEDSPNGEALLAVGNEVSGTTTLFQVESLLDKAEEPEETPGEEPGETPEKKPEEKPDSPDQQTGDEQEGSSTAGKVVAAVAGVLAALAALVAGGVSLGLIQNPVDQLLGQIPGAPKLPF
;
A
#
# COMPACT_ATOMS: atom_id res chain seq x y z
N MET A 1 -10.59 -66.51 2.77
CA MET A 1 -9.78 -65.59 1.95
C MET A 1 -10.76 -64.77 1.12
N PRO A 2 -10.89 -63.48 1.44
CA PRO A 2 -10.37 -62.45 0.53
C PRO A 2 -9.59 -61.34 1.27
N ALA A 3 -9.03 -60.44 0.47
CA ALA A 3 -7.86 -59.62 0.73
C ALA A 3 -8.08 -58.44 1.68
N THR A 4 -7.11 -58.26 2.58
CA THR A 4 -6.80 -57.01 3.30
C THR A 4 -6.13 -56.03 2.35
N ALA A 5 -6.78 -54.89 2.07
CA ALA A 5 -6.15 -53.71 1.53
C ALA A 5 -5.94 -52.72 2.69
N ALA A 6 -4.68 -52.51 3.07
CA ALA A 6 -4.31 -51.47 4.03
C ALA A 6 -4.25 -50.14 3.28
N LEU A 7 -5.18 -49.23 3.54
CA LEU A 7 -4.98 -47.82 3.23
C LEU A 7 -4.04 -47.25 4.30
N SER A 8 -2.78 -47.07 3.94
CA SER A 8 -1.86 -46.16 4.61
C SER A 8 -2.35 -44.74 4.37
N ALA A 9 -2.97 -44.14 5.38
CA ALA A 9 -3.18 -42.70 5.43
C ALA A 9 -1.82 -42.04 5.63
N SER A 10 -1.22 -41.57 4.54
CA SER A 10 -0.11 -40.64 4.61
C SER A 10 -0.67 -39.32 5.16
N LEU A 11 -0.33 -39.00 6.41
CA LEU A 11 -0.35 -37.62 6.88
C LEU A 11 0.63 -36.85 6.01
N ILE A 12 0.12 -36.09 5.04
CA ILE A 12 0.88 -35.03 4.41
C ILE A 12 1.00 -33.96 5.49
N ALA A 13 2.17 -33.89 6.13
CA ALA A 13 2.57 -32.68 6.81
C ALA A 13 2.73 -31.63 5.71
N VAL A 14 1.78 -30.69 5.62
CA VAL A 14 1.99 -29.46 4.86
C VAL A 14 3.12 -28.75 5.59
N ALA A 15 4.32 -28.78 5.00
CA ALA A 15 5.39 -27.90 5.43
C ALA A 15 4.87 -26.46 5.20
N PRO A 16 5.12 -25.51 6.11
CA PRO A 16 4.84 -24.11 5.80
C PRO A 16 5.58 -23.78 4.50
N ALA A 17 4.84 -23.44 3.45
CA ALA A 17 5.41 -22.85 2.25
C ALA A 17 6.00 -21.52 2.72
N GLY A 18 7.33 -21.41 2.70
CA GLY A 18 7.97 -20.12 2.90
C GLY A 18 8.17 -19.53 1.52
N ALA A 19 7.62 -18.35 1.24
CA ALA A 19 8.15 -17.54 0.16
C ALA A 19 9.65 -17.38 0.40
N VAL A 20 10.39 -17.60 -0.67
CA VAL A 20 11.85 -17.62 -0.63
C VAL A 20 12.31 -16.30 -1.20
N VAL A 21 13.30 -15.68 -0.55
CA VAL A 21 14.13 -14.70 -1.23
C VAL A 21 14.70 -15.39 -2.47
N VAL A 22 14.26 -14.98 -3.67
CA VAL A 22 14.54 -15.72 -4.90
C VAL A 22 16.05 -15.86 -5.10
N ASP A 23 16.49 -16.92 -5.79
CA ASP A 23 17.93 -17.21 -5.94
C ASP A 23 18.73 -16.05 -6.55
N LYS A 24 18.07 -15.25 -7.41
CA LYS A 24 18.66 -14.12 -8.12
C LYS A 24 17.68 -12.96 -8.18
N PRO A 25 17.51 -12.20 -7.09
CA PRO A 25 16.72 -10.99 -7.11
C PRO A 25 17.33 -10.03 -8.14
N VAL A 26 16.48 -9.31 -8.86
CA VAL A 26 16.93 -8.24 -9.74
C VAL A 26 17.48 -7.13 -8.85
N TYR A 27 18.69 -6.67 -9.16
CA TYR A 27 19.35 -5.65 -8.38
C TYR A 27 20.17 -4.71 -9.27
N ASP A 28 19.99 -3.42 -9.06
CA ASP A 28 20.82 -2.37 -9.62
C ASP A 28 21.13 -1.32 -8.54
N GLN A 29 22.30 -0.70 -8.68
CA GLN A 29 22.77 0.31 -7.74
C GLN A 29 23.46 1.44 -8.51
N ALA A 30 23.17 2.68 -8.12
CA ALA A 30 23.91 3.84 -8.60
C ALA A 30 25.40 3.75 -8.22
N LYS A 31 26.26 4.29 -9.09
CA LYS A 31 27.72 4.24 -8.89
C LYS A 31 28.18 5.00 -7.65
N ASP A 32 27.46 6.06 -7.30
CA ASP A 32 27.66 6.95 -6.17
C ASP A 32 26.60 6.75 -5.09
N ALA A 33 25.95 5.57 -5.07
CA ALA A 33 24.98 5.24 -4.03
C ALA A 33 25.60 5.29 -2.63
N SER A 34 24.80 5.77 -1.70
CA SER A 34 25.08 5.91 -0.27
C SER A 34 24.30 4.92 0.60
N ALA A 35 23.35 4.20 -0.01
CA ALA A 35 22.65 3.08 0.59
C ALA A 35 22.63 1.88 -0.37
N LYS A 36 22.53 0.69 0.22
CA LYS A 36 22.31 -0.58 -0.45
C LYS A 36 21.09 -1.25 0.18
N ILE A 37 20.29 -1.94 -0.62
CA ILE A 37 19.10 -2.66 -0.16
C ILE A 37 19.15 -4.10 -0.67
N ALA A 38 18.71 -5.06 0.14
CA ALA A 38 18.61 -6.47 -0.27
C ALA A 38 17.51 -7.20 0.50
N PRO A 39 16.73 -8.10 -0.15
CA PRO A 39 15.80 -8.97 0.56
C PRO A 39 16.57 -9.94 1.45
N ILE A 40 16.08 -10.16 2.68
CA ILE A 40 16.73 -11.03 3.68
C ILE A 40 15.81 -12.14 4.22
N GLY A 41 14.51 -11.99 4.12
CA GLY A 41 13.52 -12.97 4.54
C GLY A 41 12.13 -12.64 4.00
N SER A 42 11.27 -13.64 3.84
CA SER A 42 9.91 -13.45 3.35
C SER A 42 8.95 -14.46 4.00
N TYR A 43 7.71 -14.04 4.18
CA TYR A 43 6.57 -14.86 4.59
C TYR A 43 5.56 -14.92 3.44
N ASP A 44 4.86 -16.04 3.30
CA ASP A 44 3.86 -16.29 2.26
C ASP A 44 2.52 -16.67 2.91
N ALA A 45 1.45 -15.96 2.57
CA ALA A 45 0.09 -16.32 2.98
C ALA A 45 -0.49 -17.53 2.22
N GLY A 46 0.10 -17.90 1.07
CA GLY A 46 -0.25 -19.03 0.25
C GLY A 46 -1.44 -18.78 -0.70
N VAL A 47 -1.72 -17.52 -1.00
CA VAL A 47 -2.82 -17.06 -1.86
C VAL A 47 -2.26 -16.21 -3.00
N PHE A 48 -2.83 -16.34 -4.19
CA PHE A 48 -2.38 -15.64 -5.39
C PHE A 48 -3.52 -14.81 -5.97
N ASP A 49 -3.26 -13.55 -6.30
CA ASP A 49 -4.21 -12.64 -6.99
C ASP A 49 -5.55 -12.49 -6.24
N GLU A 50 -5.46 -12.47 -4.91
CA GLU A 50 -6.62 -12.34 -4.01
C GLU A 50 -6.40 -11.26 -2.94
N SER A 51 -5.41 -10.37 -3.09
CA SER A 51 -5.06 -9.34 -2.10
C SER A 51 -4.60 -9.92 -0.75
N GLY A 52 -3.51 -10.70 -0.79
CA GLY A 52 -3.02 -11.50 0.34
C GLY A 52 -2.10 -10.76 1.33
N ALA A 53 -1.54 -9.62 0.95
CA ALA A 53 -0.62 -8.83 1.78
C ALA A 53 -0.52 -7.38 1.28
N GLU A 54 -1.32 -6.46 1.83
CA GLU A 54 -1.39 -5.07 1.35
C GLU A 54 -0.62 -4.14 2.29
N ILE A 55 -1.21 -3.77 3.43
CA ILE A 55 -0.62 -2.84 4.40
C ILE A 55 0.17 -3.58 5.48
N VAL A 56 1.39 -3.10 5.73
CA VAL A 56 2.28 -3.63 6.77
C VAL A 56 2.59 -2.59 7.85
N ALA A 57 2.57 -3.00 9.11
CA ALA A 57 2.99 -2.19 10.25
C ALA A 57 3.93 -2.96 11.19
N TYR A 58 4.83 -2.28 11.90
CA TYR A 58 5.82 -2.93 12.77
C TYR A 58 5.71 -2.48 14.23
N HIS A 59 5.64 -3.46 15.14
CA HIS A 59 5.70 -3.21 16.58
C HIS A 59 7.04 -3.67 17.16
N LYS A 60 7.88 -2.69 17.54
CA LYS A 60 9.26 -2.92 17.99
C LYS A 60 9.41 -3.77 19.25
N ALA A 61 8.55 -3.58 20.25
CA ALA A 61 8.73 -4.24 21.54
C ALA A 61 8.50 -5.76 21.45
N SER A 62 7.53 -6.19 20.64
CA SER A 62 7.27 -7.61 20.38
C SER A 62 8.00 -8.14 19.16
N LYS A 63 8.69 -7.29 18.38
CA LYS A 63 9.32 -7.62 17.10
C LYS A 63 8.36 -8.30 16.14
N ARG A 64 7.18 -7.72 15.97
CA ARG A 64 6.12 -8.27 15.11
C ARG A 64 5.81 -7.34 13.94
N VAL A 65 5.64 -7.93 12.76
CA VAL A 65 5.00 -7.28 11.61
C VAL A 65 3.53 -7.67 11.61
N LEU A 66 2.65 -6.70 11.41
CA LEU A 66 1.23 -6.85 11.17
C LEU A 66 1.03 -6.70 9.67
N THR A 67 0.48 -7.70 8.99
CA THR A 67 0.21 -7.67 7.55
C THR A 67 -1.28 -7.79 7.34
N VAL A 68 -1.90 -6.81 6.67
CA VAL A 68 -3.28 -6.90 6.21
C VAL A 68 -3.37 -7.90 5.07
N ASN A 69 -4.27 -8.86 5.20
CA ASN A 69 -4.62 -9.84 4.18
C ASN A 69 -6.12 -9.66 3.88
N ALA A 70 -6.43 -8.79 2.91
CA ALA A 70 -7.81 -8.49 2.52
C ALA A 70 -8.57 -9.74 2.07
N ASN A 71 -7.92 -10.68 1.35
CA ASN A 71 -8.55 -11.96 0.96
C ASN A 71 -9.29 -12.63 2.12
N SER A 72 -8.61 -12.71 3.26
CA SER A 72 -9.12 -13.40 4.43
C SER A 72 -9.89 -12.51 5.39
N GLY A 73 -9.93 -11.18 5.15
CA GLY A 73 -10.50 -10.17 6.03
C GLY A 73 -9.77 -10.04 7.38
N LYS A 74 -8.46 -10.33 7.40
CA LYS A 74 -7.66 -10.46 8.63
C LYS A 74 -6.33 -9.75 8.57
N ILE A 75 -5.74 -9.60 9.74
CA ILE A 75 -4.34 -9.22 9.92
C ILE A 75 -3.54 -10.44 10.34
N ASP A 76 -2.55 -10.81 9.55
CA ASP A 76 -1.53 -11.78 9.91
C ASP A 76 -0.51 -11.14 10.86
N VAL A 77 -0.23 -11.82 11.97
CA VAL A 77 0.75 -11.36 12.96
C VAL A 77 2.02 -12.21 12.82
N LEU A 78 3.08 -11.59 12.30
CA LEU A 78 4.34 -12.26 11.98
C LEU A 78 5.40 -11.94 13.05
N ASP A 79 5.99 -12.96 13.68
CA ASP A 79 7.20 -12.79 14.48
C ASP A 79 8.41 -12.66 13.55
N VAL A 80 9.12 -11.54 13.68
CA VAL A 80 10.33 -11.21 12.92
C VAL A 80 11.54 -11.05 13.83
N SER A 81 11.53 -11.68 15.02
CA SER A 81 12.69 -11.72 15.91
C SER A 81 13.96 -12.25 15.22
N ASP A 82 13.78 -13.14 14.25
CA ASP A 82 14.74 -13.40 13.18
C ASP A 82 14.16 -12.86 11.85
N PRO A 83 14.62 -11.69 11.36
CA PRO A 83 14.05 -11.08 10.16
C PRO A 83 14.39 -11.86 8.88
N THR A 84 15.26 -12.87 8.95
CA THR A 84 15.57 -13.76 7.81
C THR A 84 14.59 -14.91 7.67
N ALA A 85 13.75 -15.14 8.68
CA ALA A 85 12.77 -16.22 8.72
C ALA A 85 11.49 -15.77 9.46
N PRO A 86 10.72 -14.82 8.88
CA PRO A 86 9.45 -14.38 9.47
C PRO A 86 8.48 -15.57 9.61
N THR A 87 7.73 -15.62 10.71
CA THR A 87 6.75 -16.70 10.95
C THR A 87 5.43 -16.17 11.49
N LYS A 88 4.30 -16.64 10.97
CA LYS A 88 2.98 -16.31 11.50
C LYS A 88 2.78 -16.91 12.90
N VAL A 89 2.49 -16.05 13.88
CA VAL A 89 2.24 -16.40 15.29
C VAL A 89 0.81 -16.15 15.74
N GLY A 90 -0.01 -15.51 14.91
CA GLY A 90 -1.43 -15.28 15.17
C GLY A 90 -2.12 -14.53 14.04
N GLU A 91 -3.39 -14.24 14.24
CA GLU A 91 -4.20 -13.41 13.35
C GLU A 91 -5.23 -12.61 14.14
N VAL A 92 -5.67 -11.47 13.59
CA VAL A 92 -6.76 -10.63 14.13
C VAL A 92 -7.86 -10.53 13.07
N HIS A 93 -9.11 -10.71 13.48
CA HIS A 93 -10.29 -10.73 12.60
C HIS A 93 -11.09 -9.43 12.74
N GLY A 94 -11.55 -8.86 11.63
CA GLY A 94 -12.44 -7.68 11.62
C GLY A 94 -13.86 -7.98 12.13
N GLY A 95 -14.33 -9.19 11.83
CA GLY A 95 -15.70 -9.64 12.06
C GLY A 95 -16.09 -10.68 11.03
N ASP A 96 -17.32 -11.18 11.13
CA ASP A 96 -17.93 -11.93 10.04
C ASP A 96 -18.38 -10.94 8.96
N ASP A 97 -18.20 -11.29 7.68
CA ASP A 97 -18.62 -10.50 6.50
C ASP A 97 -17.99 -9.08 6.47
N THR A 98 -16.69 -9.00 6.75
CA THR A 98 -15.91 -7.77 6.76
C THR A 98 -14.51 -7.94 6.22
N THR A 99 -13.98 -6.89 5.59
CA THR A 99 -12.61 -6.78 5.11
C THR A 99 -11.83 -5.76 5.94
N ILE A 100 -10.53 -5.98 6.11
CA ILE A 100 -9.59 -5.03 6.74
C ILE A 100 -8.73 -4.48 5.61
N ASN A 101 -8.64 -3.15 5.49
CA ASN A 101 -7.85 -2.51 4.43
C ASN A 101 -6.51 -1.99 4.97
N SER A 102 -6.46 -1.56 6.24
CA SER A 102 -5.26 -0.91 6.78
C SER A 102 -5.06 -1.16 8.28
N VAL A 103 -3.80 -1.07 8.71
CA VAL A 103 -3.39 -1.20 10.11
C VAL A 103 -2.25 -0.23 10.44
N ALA A 104 -2.33 0.37 11.62
CA ALA A 104 -1.22 1.10 12.23
C ALA A 104 -1.03 0.67 13.69
N VAL A 105 0.20 0.77 14.21
CA VAL A 105 0.51 0.36 15.58
C VAL A 105 1.30 1.44 16.33
N ARG A 106 0.85 1.72 17.54
CA ARG A 106 1.51 2.66 18.45
C ARG A 106 2.68 1.99 19.16
N GLU A 107 3.63 2.81 19.62
CA GLU A 107 4.84 2.35 20.31
C GLU A 107 4.57 1.42 21.51
N ASP A 108 3.46 1.59 22.21
CA ASP A 108 3.07 0.80 23.38
C ASP A 108 2.32 -0.51 23.03
N GLY A 109 2.04 -0.75 21.76
CA GLY A 109 1.35 -1.93 21.26
C GLY A 109 -0.12 -1.73 20.89
N LEU A 110 -0.71 -0.54 21.13
CA LEU A 110 -2.08 -0.27 20.66
C LEU A 110 -2.11 -0.23 19.12
N ALA A 111 -2.65 -1.28 18.52
CA ALA A 111 -2.92 -1.35 17.10
C ALA A 111 -4.34 -0.89 16.78
N VAL A 112 -4.47 -0.26 15.63
CA VAL A 112 -5.70 0.33 15.08
C VAL A 112 -5.83 -0.18 13.66
N ALA A 113 -6.97 -0.78 13.32
CA ALA A 113 -7.20 -1.29 11.97
C ALA A 113 -8.58 -0.87 11.44
N THR A 114 -8.64 -0.55 10.16
CA THR A 114 -9.89 -0.25 9.48
C THR A 114 -10.68 -1.53 9.20
N VAL A 115 -12.01 -1.43 9.18
CA VAL A 115 -12.89 -2.55 8.89
C VAL A 115 -14.04 -2.05 8.03
N GLU A 116 -14.23 -2.65 6.87
CA GLU A 116 -15.34 -2.35 5.99
C GLU A 116 -16.32 -3.54 5.86
N PRO A 117 -17.59 -3.29 5.54
CA PRO A 117 -18.57 -4.35 5.34
C PRO A 117 -18.54 -4.93 3.91
N ASP A 118 -18.33 -6.25 3.78
CA ASP A 118 -18.19 -6.93 2.47
C ASP A 118 -19.44 -6.81 1.58
N GLU A 119 -20.63 -6.85 2.18
CA GLU A 119 -21.88 -6.83 1.41
C GLU A 119 -22.13 -5.48 0.70
N ASP A 120 -21.62 -4.37 1.25
CA ASP A 120 -21.94 -3.03 0.77
C ASP A 120 -20.95 -1.97 1.29
N LYS A 121 -19.83 -1.78 0.57
CA LYS A 121 -18.78 -0.78 0.87
C LYS A 121 -19.30 0.65 1.03
N THR A 122 -20.47 0.96 0.46
CA THR A 122 -21.08 2.30 0.60
C THR A 122 -21.62 2.57 2.01
N LYS A 123 -21.72 1.54 2.86
CA LYS A 123 -22.16 1.69 4.26
C LYS A 123 -21.00 2.17 5.14
N PRO A 124 -21.29 2.89 6.24
CA PRO A 124 -20.28 3.27 7.21
C PRO A 124 -19.54 2.04 7.76
N GLY A 125 -18.21 2.10 7.78
CA GLY A 125 -17.34 1.09 8.35
C GLY A 125 -17.00 1.34 9.82
N GLU A 126 -16.02 0.59 10.30
CA GLU A 126 -15.55 0.62 11.68
C GLU A 126 -14.02 0.71 11.76
N VAL A 127 -13.53 0.96 12.96
CA VAL A 127 -12.14 0.77 13.35
C VAL A 127 -12.10 -0.15 14.56
N ILE A 128 -11.27 -1.18 14.51
CA ILE A 128 -11.00 -2.08 15.63
C ILE A 128 -9.67 -1.72 16.31
N PHE A 129 -9.59 -2.02 17.61
CA PHE A 129 -8.40 -1.81 18.42
C PHE A 129 -7.95 -3.13 19.02
N PHE A 130 -6.65 -3.42 19.00
CA PHE A 130 -6.07 -4.62 19.60
C PHE A 130 -4.67 -4.38 20.14
N ASP A 131 -4.16 -5.32 20.95
CA ASP A 131 -2.80 -5.26 21.49
C ASP A 131 -1.85 -6.10 20.63
N ALA A 132 -1.00 -5.45 19.85
CA ALA A 132 0.03 -6.10 19.03
C ALA A 132 1.12 -6.79 19.87
N GLY A 133 1.30 -6.36 21.12
CA GLY A 133 2.24 -6.91 22.09
C GLY A 133 1.70 -8.09 22.89
N ALA A 134 0.43 -8.46 22.75
CA ALA A 134 -0.18 -9.54 23.52
C ALA A 134 0.53 -10.89 23.33
N ASP A 135 0.70 -11.65 24.41
CA ASP A 135 1.30 -13.00 24.36
C ASP A 135 0.58 -13.91 23.36
N THR A 136 -0.74 -13.78 23.27
CA THR A 136 -1.60 -14.45 22.29
C THR A 136 -2.32 -13.39 21.44
N PRO A 137 -1.94 -13.20 20.18
CA PRO A 137 -2.63 -12.27 19.29
C PRO A 137 -4.08 -12.67 19.02
N GLY A 138 -4.92 -11.71 18.67
CA GLY A 138 -6.29 -11.95 18.17
C GLY A 138 -7.42 -11.34 19.01
N GLU A 139 -7.16 -10.86 20.23
CA GLU A 139 -8.19 -10.21 21.04
C GLU A 139 -8.44 -8.77 20.58
N VAL A 140 -9.67 -8.50 20.12
CA VAL A 140 -10.15 -7.14 19.84
C VAL A 140 -10.61 -6.50 21.16
N LEU A 141 -9.98 -5.38 21.51
CA LEU A 141 -10.24 -4.60 22.73
C LEU A 141 -11.53 -3.77 22.62
N GLY A 142 -11.92 -3.41 21.41
CA GLY A 142 -13.13 -2.64 21.13
C GLY A 142 -13.18 -2.12 19.71
N ARG A 143 -14.26 -1.42 19.37
CA ARG A 143 -14.53 -0.87 18.04
C ARG A 143 -15.28 0.46 18.10
N VAL A 144 -15.08 1.30 17.10
CA VAL A 144 -15.83 2.56 16.89
C VAL A 144 -16.23 2.67 15.42
N GLY A 145 -17.38 3.28 15.13
CA GLY A 145 -17.83 3.54 13.76
C GLY A 145 -17.17 4.77 13.15
N VAL A 146 -16.91 4.70 11.84
CA VAL A 146 -16.27 5.75 11.01
C VAL A 146 -17.08 5.98 9.72
N GLY A 147 -16.49 6.61 8.69
CA GLY A 147 -17.14 6.86 7.41
C GLY A 147 -17.27 5.59 6.55
N SER A 148 -17.80 5.74 5.34
CA SER A 148 -17.90 4.63 4.37
C SER A 148 -16.54 4.33 3.75
N LEU A 149 -16.27 3.04 3.49
CA LEU A 149 -14.99 2.55 2.95
C LEU A 149 -13.76 3.13 3.69
N PRO A 150 -13.57 2.79 4.98
CA PRO A 150 -12.38 3.21 5.72
C PRO A 150 -11.16 2.50 5.16
N ASP A 151 -10.46 3.19 4.25
CA ASP A 151 -9.40 2.59 3.50
C ASP A 151 -8.09 2.57 4.30
N MET A 152 -7.48 3.75 4.51
CA MET A 152 -6.22 3.86 5.24
C MET A 152 -6.35 4.38 6.68
N VAL A 153 -5.57 3.83 7.63
CA VAL A 153 -5.36 4.40 8.97
C VAL A 153 -3.90 4.71 9.31
N THR A 154 -3.66 5.91 9.84
CA THR A 154 -2.34 6.32 10.36
C THR A 154 -2.43 6.93 11.77
N LEU A 155 -1.29 6.99 12.46
CA LEU A 155 -1.18 7.55 13.80
C LEU A 155 -0.41 8.88 13.77
N THR A 156 -0.87 9.84 14.57
CA THR A 156 -0.04 11.03 14.85
C THR A 156 1.28 10.63 15.52
N PRO A 157 2.40 11.33 15.26
CA PRO A 157 3.70 10.98 15.86
C PRO A 157 3.72 10.91 17.39
N ASN A 158 2.83 11.68 18.05
CA ASN A 158 2.69 11.65 19.51
C ASN A 158 1.69 10.59 20.04
N GLY A 159 1.15 9.74 19.16
CA GLY A 159 0.26 8.63 19.49
C GLY A 159 -1.11 9.01 20.06
N ARG A 160 -1.53 10.29 19.96
CA ARG A 160 -2.79 10.78 20.56
C ARG A 160 -4.01 10.64 19.66
N TYR A 161 -3.81 10.58 18.35
CA TYR A 161 -4.90 10.41 17.39
C TYR A 161 -4.56 9.32 16.38
N ALA A 162 -5.58 8.54 16.02
CA ALA A 162 -5.63 7.83 14.75
C ALA A 162 -6.44 8.68 13.75
N LEU A 163 -5.98 8.72 12.51
CA LEU A 163 -6.67 9.34 11.39
C LEU A 163 -7.00 8.26 10.36
N VAL A 164 -8.23 8.28 9.87
CA VAL A 164 -8.74 7.29 8.93
C VAL A 164 -9.26 8.02 7.69
N ALA A 165 -8.71 7.69 6.53
CA ALA A 165 -9.28 8.07 5.24
C ALA A 165 -10.50 7.18 5.00
N ASN A 166 -11.64 7.81 4.74
CA ASN A 166 -12.88 7.11 4.41
C ASN A 166 -13.19 7.56 3.00
N GLU A 167 -12.89 6.71 2.05
CA GLU A 167 -12.84 7.04 0.64
C GLU A 167 -14.23 7.42 0.14
N GLY A 168 -15.24 6.64 0.53
CA GLY A 168 -16.62 6.94 0.22
C GLY A 168 -16.97 6.73 -1.25
N GLU A 169 -16.37 5.72 -1.89
CA GLU A 169 -16.69 5.33 -3.27
C GLU A 169 -18.19 5.07 -3.49
N PRO A 170 -18.67 5.30 -4.73
CA PRO A 170 -20.04 4.99 -5.10
C PRO A 170 -20.29 3.48 -5.19
N ALA A 171 -21.57 3.11 -5.16
CA ALA A 171 -21.97 1.80 -5.67
C ALA A 171 -21.68 1.70 -7.18
N GLU A 172 -21.42 0.50 -7.68
CA GLU A 172 -21.16 0.19 -9.10
C GLU A 172 -22.09 0.92 -10.09
N ASP A 173 -23.38 0.97 -9.79
CA ASP A 173 -24.40 1.59 -10.64
C ASP A 173 -24.69 3.07 -10.31
N TYR A 174 -23.91 3.68 -9.42
CA TYR A 174 -24.08 5.04 -8.88
C TYR A 174 -25.45 5.28 -8.22
N SER A 175 -26.14 4.21 -7.77
CA SER A 175 -27.42 4.36 -7.05
C SER A 175 -27.25 4.91 -5.63
N VAL A 176 -26.06 4.74 -5.05
CA VAL A 176 -25.60 5.30 -3.78
C VAL A 176 -24.20 5.86 -4.01
N ASP A 177 -23.94 7.03 -3.44
CA ASP A 177 -22.63 7.68 -3.45
C ASP A 177 -22.47 8.43 -2.12
N PRO A 178 -21.77 7.85 -1.12
CA PRO A 178 -21.54 8.50 0.16
C PRO A 178 -20.58 9.70 0.01
N GLU A 179 -20.49 10.55 1.04
CA GLU A 179 -19.45 11.58 1.06
C GLU A 179 -18.16 10.96 1.59
N GLY A 180 -17.04 11.16 0.87
CA GLY A 180 -15.71 10.89 1.41
C GLY A 180 -15.41 11.78 2.61
N SER A 181 -14.59 11.29 3.56
CA SER A 181 -14.30 12.01 4.79
C SER A 181 -13.04 11.51 5.51
N ILE A 182 -12.58 12.28 6.50
CA ILE A 182 -11.48 11.87 7.39
C ILE A 182 -12.01 11.74 8.82
N SER A 183 -11.86 10.56 9.41
CA SER A 183 -12.21 10.30 10.80
C SER A 183 -11.00 10.50 11.71
N LEU A 184 -11.14 11.35 12.74
CA LEU A 184 -10.12 11.62 13.74
C LEU A 184 -10.54 11.01 15.08
N ILE A 185 -9.82 9.98 15.51
CA ILE A 185 -10.12 9.23 16.72
C ILE A 185 -9.11 9.60 17.79
N ARG A 186 -9.56 10.25 18.87
CA ARG A 186 -8.70 10.49 20.03
C ARG A 186 -8.45 9.18 20.76
N LEU A 187 -7.19 8.77 20.85
CA LEU A 187 -6.78 7.52 21.49
C LEU A 187 -6.65 7.67 23.00
N GLU A 188 -6.88 6.56 23.71
CA GLU A 188 -6.60 6.46 25.13
C GLU A 188 -5.09 6.42 25.38
N HIS A 189 -4.66 6.83 26.58
CA HIS A 189 -3.23 6.81 26.91
C HIS A 189 -2.66 5.40 27.09
N ASP A 190 -3.49 4.48 27.59
CA ASP A 190 -3.15 3.08 27.76
C ASP A 190 -3.54 2.28 26.49
N VAL A 191 -3.10 1.01 26.41
CA VAL A 191 -3.54 0.06 25.39
C VAL A 191 -5.00 -0.34 25.64
N ALA A 192 -5.91 0.50 25.15
CA ALA A 192 -7.35 0.33 25.29
C ALA A 192 -8.09 0.97 24.13
N ALA A 193 -9.27 0.43 23.81
CA ALA A 193 -10.13 1.01 22.81
C ALA A 193 -10.79 2.31 23.33
N PRO A 194 -10.79 3.40 22.53
CA PRO A 194 -11.59 4.58 22.82
C PRO A 194 -13.09 4.28 22.61
N THR A 195 -13.94 5.21 23.05
CA THR A 195 -15.39 5.18 22.85
C THR A 195 -15.83 6.08 21.70
N GLN A 196 -17.04 5.85 21.15
CA GLN A 196 -17.56 6.60 19.99
C GLN A 196 -17.53 8.14 20.16
N ASP A 197 -17.67 8.68 21.37
CA ASP A 197 -17.59 10.13 21.62
C ASP A 197 -16.20 10.74 21.37
N LYS A 198 -15.18 9.90 21.13
CA LYS A 198 -13.82 10.31 20.76
C LYS A 198 -13.62 10.47 19.25
N VAL A 199 -14.58 10.04 18.44
CA VAL A 199 -14.53 10.15 16.97
C VAL A 199 -15.06 11.51 16.54
N ARG A 200 -14.32 12.18 15.66
CA ARG A 200 -14.75 13.38 14.92
C ARG A 200 -14.58 13.13 13.43
N THR A 201 -15.41 13.75 12.61
CA THR A 201 -15.33 13.64 11.16
C THR A 201 -15.01 15.02 10.57
N ALA A 202 -13.94 15.08 9.77
CA ALA A 202 -13.64 16.19 8.88
C ALA A 202 -14.18 15.84 7.49
N GLY A 203 -15.15 16.61 7.00
CA GLY A 203 -15.74 16.42 5.68
C GLY A 203 -15.52 17.63 4.76
N PHE A 204 -16.02 17.51 3.53
CA PHE A 204 -15.71 18.45 2.44
C PHE A 204 -16.83 19.43 2.06
N SER A 205 -17.99 19.36 2.70
CA SER A 205 -19.14 20.26 2.40
C SER A 205 -18.85 21.77 2.43
N ALA A 206 -17.75 22.20 3.07
CA ALA A 206 -17.33 23.60 3.07
C ALA A 206 -16.73 24.06 1.72
N PHE A 207 -16.42 23.14 0.81
CA PHE A 207 -15.73 23.40 -0.46
C PHE A 207 -16.65 23.42 -1.67
N GLU A 208 -17.93 23.09 -1.51
CA GLU A 208 -18.92 23.02 -2.60
C GLU A 208 -18.86 24.22 -3.57
N GLY A 209 -18.59 23.92 -4.84
CA GLY A 209 -18.56 24.87 -5.94
C GLY A 209 -17.33 25.77 -5.95
N THR A 210 -16.26 25.39 -5.24
CA THR A 210 -15.02 26.20 -5.15
C THR A 210 -13.79 25.50 -5.69
N LEU A 211 -13.83 24.18 -5.86
CA LEU A 211 -12.65 23.37 -6.14
C LEU A 211 -12.24 23.40 -7.61
N ALA A 212 -13.22 23.36 -8.53
CA ALA A 212 -12.95 23.45 -9.95
C ALA A 212 -12.22 24.76 -10.33
N ASP A 213 -12.58 25.88 -9.69
CA ASP A 213 -11.92 27.18 -9.89
C ASP A 213 -10.46 27.21 -9.40
N LYS A 214 -10.11 26.33 -8.45
CA LYS A 214 -8.72 26.12 -8.01
C LYS A 214 -7.93 25.20 -8.95
N GLY A 215 -8.59 24.50 -9.86
CA GLY A 215 -7.99 23.51 -10.76
C GLY A 215 -8.00 22.08 -10.21
N VAL A 216 -8.77 21.80 -9.14
CA VAL A 216 -9.03 20.43 -8.68
C VAL A 216 -9.98 19.75 -9.67
N ARG A 217 -9.73 18.48 -9.96
CA ARG A 217 -10.56 17.71 -10.89
C ARG A 217 -11.86 17.31 -10.20
N ILE A 218 -12.96 17.88 -10.66
CA ILE A 218 -14.32 17.55 -10.23
C ILE A 218 -15.08 17.02 -11.45
N PHE A 219 -15.60 15.80 -11.37
CA PHE A 219 -16.16 15.08 -12.52
C PHE A 219 -17.18 14.02 -12.08
N GLY A 220 -17.63 13.14 -12.98
CA GLY A 220 -18.41 11.96 -12.59
C GLY A 220 -19.78 12.19 -11.93
N GLN A 221 -20.34 13.41 -11.99
CA GLN A 221 -21.61 13.78 -11.34
C GLN A 221 -22.84 13.14 -12.01
N VAL A 222 -22.98 11.83 -11.86
CA VAL A 222 -24.08 11.01 -12.37
C VAL A 222 -24.80 10.30 -11.23
N GLY A 223 -26.03 9.81 -11.48
CA GLY A 223 -26.77 9.04 -10.48
C GLY A 223 -26.94 9.79 -9.16
N ALA A 224 -26.51 9.16 -8.05
CA ALA A 224 -26.52 9.73 -6.70
C ALA A 224 -25.40 10.74 -6.45
N SER A 225 -24.36 10.80 -7.30
CA SER A 225 -23.26 11.75 -7.21
C SER A 225 -23.70 13.13 -7.67
N GLN A 226 -23.90 14.05 -6.72
CA GLN A 226 -24.50 15.37 -6.99
C GLN A 226 -23.77 16.54 -6.32
N THR A 227 -22.74 16.27 -5.52
CA THR A 227 -21.99 17.28 -4.76
C THR A 227 -20.49 17.11 -4.96
N GLU A 228 -19.70 18.16 -4.71
CA GLU A 228 -18.24 18.03 -4.72
C GLU A 228 -17.77 17.11 -3.58
N ALA A 229 -18.42 17.15 -2.42
CA ALA A 229 -18.05 16.29 -1.29
C ALA A 229 -18.21 14.79 -1.56
N GLN A 230 -19.20 14.38 -2.35
CA GLN A 230 -19.32 12.99 -2.83
C GLN A 230 -18.27 12.64 -3.89
N ASN A 231 -17.79 13.63 -4.64
CA ASN A 231 -16.77 13.43 -5.65
C ASN A 231 -15.34 13.45 -5.07
N LEU A 232 -15.14 13.70 -3.77
CA LEU A 232 -13.80 13.64 -3.18
C LEU A 232 -13.63 12.32 -2.44
N GLU A 233 -12.63 11.54 -2.86
CA GLU A 233 -12.31 10.21 -2.34
C GLU A 233 -10.96 10.25 -1.60
N PRO A 234 -10.94 10.39 -0.25
CA PRO A 234 -9.72 10.31 0.55
C PRO A 234 -9.17 8.89 0.61
N GLU A 235 -7.88 8.74 0.32
CA GLU A 235 -7.25 7.43 0.21
C GLU A 235 -6.11 7.27 1.22
N TYR A 236 -5.01 8.02 1.07
CA TYR A 236 -3.82 7.91 1.92
C TYR A 236 -3.55 9.20 2.70
N ILE A 237 -2.87 9.09 3.85
CA ILE A 237 -2.67 10.16 4.84
C ILE A 237 -1.24 10.16 5.35
N ALA A 238 -0.55 11.29 5.17
CA ALA A 238 0.69 11.59 5.89
C ALA A 238 0.44 12.63 6.98
N VAL A 239 1.17 12.52 8.09
CA VAL A 239 1.05 13.45 9.24
C VAL A 239 2.38 14.11 9.53
N ASP A 240 2.37 15.43 9.68
CA ASP A 240 3.47 16.18 10.30
C ASP A 240 2.93 17.20 11.31
N ASP A 241 3.46 17.16 12.52
CA ASP A 241 2.99 17.91 13.69
C ASP A 241 1.46 17.82 13.93
N ASN A 242 0.72 18.89 13.63
CA ASN A 242 -0.73 19.01 13.84
C ASN A 242 -1.50 19.08 12.51
N LYS A 243 -0.84 18.80 11.39
CA LYS A 243 -1.44 18.72 10.06
C LYS A 243 -1.41 17.30 9.54
N ALA A 244 -2.47 16.94 8.84
CA ALA A 244 -2.51 15.75 8.01
C ALA A 244 -2.72 16.18 6.55
N TYR A 245 -2.06 15.47 5.64
CA TYR A 245 -2.09 15.69 4.21
C TYR A 245 -2.64 14.42 3.59
N VAL A 246 -3.71 14.56 2.82
CA VAL A 246 -4.57 13.44 2.41
C VAL A 246 -4.64 13.42 0.88
N THR A 247 -4.30 12.28 0.27
CA THR A 247 -4.48 12.08 -1.17
C THR A 247 -5.95 12.01 -1.52
N LEU A 248 -6.26 12.61 -2.67
CA LEU A 248 -7.55 12.55 -3.35
C LEU A 248 -7.20 12.14 -4.78
N GLN A 249 -6.89 10.86 -4.98
CA GLN A 249 -6.16 10.36 -6.14
C GLN A 249 -6.90 10.62 -7.45
N GLU A 250 -8.19 10.30 -7.51
CA GLU A 250 -9.08 10.52 -8.67
C GLU A 250 -9.20 12.03 -8.93
N ASN A 251 -9.19 12.85 -7.89
CA ASN A 251 -9.27 14.31 -8.02
C ASN A 251 -7.92 14.97 -8.34
N ASN A 252 -6.83 14.19 -8.34
CA ASN A 252 -5.46 14.65 -8.55
C ASN A 252 -5.12 15.85 -7.64
N ALA A 253 -5.43 15.71 -6.36
CA ALA A 253 -5.37 16.79 -5.37
C ALA A 253 -4.92 16.29 -3.99
N ILE A 254 -4.60 17.24 -3.11
CA ILE A 254 -4.31 17.00 -1.70
C ILE A 254 -5.24 17.83 -0.83
N ALA A 255 -5.85 17.19 0.16
CA ALA A 255 -6.55 17.86 1.24
C ALA A 255 -5.64 18.06 2.46
N VAL A 256 -5.76 19.23 3.10
CA VAL A 256 -5.02 19.56 4.33
C VAL A 256 -6.00 19.58 5.50
N VAL A 257 -5.76 18.72 6.48
CA VAL A 257 -6.58 18.59 7.69
C VAL A 257 -5.85 19.16 8.89
N ASP A 258 -6.54 20.02 9.64
CA ASP A 258 -6.09 20.43 10.97
C ASP A 258 -6.59 19.47 12.03
N ILE A 259 -5.66 18.76 12.67
CA ILE A 259 -5.98 17.66 13.60
C ILE A 259 -6.67 18.20 14.86
N THR A 260 -6.21 19.34 15.35
CA THR A 260 -6.75 20.00 16.55
C THR A 260 -8.22 20.37 16.36
N SER A 261 -8.56 21.08 15.30
CA SER A 261 -9.94 21.48 15.01
C SER A 261 -10.79 20.36 14.42
N GLY A 262 -10.17 19.37 13.76
CA GLY A 262 -10.84 18.27 13.08
C GLY A 262 -11.58 18.74 11.83
N LYS A 263 -10.91 19.53 11.00
CA LYS A 263 -11.49 20.11 9.78
C LYS A 263 -10.50 20.06 8.64
N VAL A 264 -11.03 19.86 7.44
CA VAL A 264 -10.32 20.16 6.20
C VAL A 264 -10.21 21.68 6.07
N GLU A 265 -8.99 22.20 5.96
CA GLU A 265 -8.70 23.64 5.86
C GLU A 265 -8.48 24.09 4.42
N ASP A 266 -7.90 23.22 3.60
CA ASP A 266 -7.64 23.50 2.20
C ASP A 266 -7.66 22.23 1.35
N VAL A 267 -7.85 22.41 0.05
CA VAL A 267 -7.70 21.40 -0.98
C VAL A 267 -7.01 22.07 -2.16
N TRP A 268 -5.88 21.53 -2.58
CA TRP A 268 -5.08 22.08 -3.68
C TRP A 268 -4.75 21.01 -4.73
N PRO A 269 -4.74 21.38 -6.02
CA PRO A 269 -4.47 20.44 -7.10
C PRO A 269 -2.97 20.17 -7.24
N LEU A 270 -2.64 18.99 -7.77
CA LEU A 270 -1.27 18.56 -8.02
C LEU A 270 -0.70 19.06 -9.36
N GLY A 271 -1.58 19.49 -10.28
CA GLY A 271 -1.22 19.85 -11.64
C GLY A 271 -0.98 18.63 -12.53
N VAL A 272 -0.23 18.79 -13.61
CA VAL A 272 -0.02 17.74 -14.63
C VAL A 272 1.43 17.68 -15.09
N THR A 273 1.80 16.56 -15.68
CA THR A 273 3.06 16.36 -16.39
C THR A 273 2.84 16.54 -17.89
N ASP A 274 3.58 17.46 -18.51
CA ASP A 274 3.54 17.68 -19.96
C ASP A 274 4.45 16.67 -20.67
N ARG A 275 3.87 15.71 -21.38
CA ARG A 275 4.63 14.63 -22.04
C ARG A 275 5.35 15.07 -23.31
N ARG A 276 5.20 16.33 -23.71
CA ARG A 276 6.08 16.96 -24.72
C ARG A 276 7.45 17.29 -24.14
N GLU A 277 7.55 17.37 -22.81
CA GLU A 277 8.80 17.65 -22.11
C GLU A 277 9.36 16.43 -21.40
N VAL A 278 8.50 15.64 -20.75
CA VAL A 278 8.87 14.39 -20.07
C VAL A 278 8.50 13.19 -20.95
N PRO A 279 9.48 12.45 -21.49
CA PRO A 279 9.16 11.30 -22.32
C PRO A 279 8.61 10.13 -21.49
N PHE A 280 7.91 9.21 -22.13
CA PHE A 280 7.45 7.95 -21.54
C PHE A 280 7.16 6.94 -22.65
N ASP A 281 7.04 5.66 -22.29
CA ASP A 281 6.59 4.64 -23.24
C ASP A 281 5.07 4.51 -23.22
N ALA A 282 4.43 4.65 -24.38
CA ALA A 282 3.00 4.92 -24.50
C ALA A 282 2.21 3.83 -25.24
N SER A 283 2.89 2.83 -25.81
CA SER A 283 2.30 1.76 -26.61
C SER A 283 2.80 0.42 -26.10
N ASP A 284 1.91 -0.57 -26.07
CA ASP A 284 2.21 -1.99 -25.86
C ASP A 284 2.21 -2.76 -27.21
N LYS A 285 2.29 -2.06 -28.33
CA LYS A 285 2.08 -2.62 -29.69
C LYS A 285 3.10 -2.16 -30.73
N ASP A 286 4.14 -1.43 -30.35
CA ASP A 286 5.21 -1.03 -31.26
C ASP A 286 6.42 -1.99 -31.24
N ASP A 287 6.32 -3.07 -30.46
CA ASP A 287 7.32 -4.13 -30.29
C ASP A 287 8.70 -3.61 -29.83
N THR A 288 8.76 -2.44 -29.19
CA THR A 288 10.03 -1.83 -28.77
C THR A 288 9.86 -0.89 -27.58
N THR A 289 10.89 -0.75 -26.74
CA THR A 289 10.85 0.29 -25.70
C THR A 289 10.99 1.67 -26.35
N ASN A 290 9.93 2.47 -26.30
CA ASN A 290 9.81 3.74 -27.01
C ASN A 290 9.54 4.91 -26.06
N ILE A 291 10.47 5.15 -25.13
CA ILE A 291 10.46 6.30 -24.23
C ILE A 291 10.62 7.59 -25.05
N SER A 292 9.49 8.20 -25.40
CA SER A 292 9.38 9.27 -26.38
C SER A 292 8.50 10.41 -25.88
N LYS A 293 8.62 11.58 -26.51
CA LYS A 293 7.80 12.76 -26.23
C LYS A 293 6.50 12.69 -27.02
N TRP A 294 5.38 12.91 -26.34
CA TRP A 294 4.05 12.78 -26.93
C TRP A 294 3.19 14.01 -26.65
N PRO A 295 2.28 14.41 -27.56
CA PRO A 295 1.42 15.58 -27.38
C PRO A 295 0.24 15.26 -26.46
N VAL A 296 0.50 14.82 -25.23
CA VAL A 296 -0.50 14.56 -24.19
C VAL A 296 0.00 15.08 -22.84
N LYS A 297 -0.87 15.11 -21.85
CA LYS A 297 -0.54 15.41 -20.47
C LYS A 297 -0.88 14.18 -19.63
N SER A 298 -0.16 13.96 -18.54
CA SER A 298 -0.53 12.95 -17.54
C SER A 298 -0.93 13.63 -16.24
N LEU A 299 -1.99 13.12 -15.62
CA LEU A 299 -2.30 13.42 -14.23
C LEU A 299 -1.24 12.76 -13.32
N LEU A 300 -1.05 13.28 -12.09
CA LEU A 300 -0.13 12.64 -11.15
C LEU A 300 -0.82 11.50 -10.41
N GLN A 301 -1.98 11.80 -9.81
CA GLN A 301 -2.86 10.82 -9.14
C GLN A 301 -2.08 9.88 -8.22
N PRO A 302 -1.56 10.41 -7.11
CA PRO A 302 -0.85 9.58 -6.18
C PRO A 302 -1.79 8.85 -5.25
N ASP A 303 -1.62 7.53 -5.14
CA ASP A 303 -2.20 6.72 -4.08
C ASP A 303 -1.50 7.12 -2.76
N SER A 304 -0.26 6.67 -2.55
CA SER A 304 0.38 6.84 -1.26
C SER A 304 1.17 8.15 -1.08
N ILE A 305 1.27 8.56 0.18
CA ILE A 305 1.96 9.78 0.60
C ILE A 305 2.77 9.56 1.89
N ALA A 306 3.98 10.11 1.93
CA ALA A 306 4.82 10.20 3.12
C ALA A 306 5.20 11.66 3.42
N ALA A 307 5.27 12.03 4.70
CA ALA A 307 5.74 13.34 5.13
C ALA A 307 7.08 13.24 5.87
N TYR A 308 7.97 14.20 5.66
CA TYR A 308 9.21 14.34 6.42
C TYR A 308 9.58 15.82 6.58
N ASN A 309 10.40 16.10 7.58
CA ASN A 309 10.79 17.46 7.93
C ASN A 309 12.27 17.70 7.58
N VAL A 310 12.56 18.81 6.90
CA VAL A 310 13.93 19.26 6.61
C VAL A 310 14.06 20.69 7.16
N ASP A 311 14.93 20.87 8.16
CA ASP A 311 15.21 22.18 8.77
C ASP A 311 13.96 22.96 9.24
N GLY A 312 12.92 22.25 9.68
CA GLY A 312 11.66 22.84 10.15
C GLY A 312 10.59 23.01 9.08
N GLU A 313 10.86 22.63 7.83
CA GLU A 313 9.89 22.66 6.72
C GLU A 313 9.39 21.25 6.39
N THR A 314 8.07 21.10 6.27
CA THR A 314 7.43 19.84 5.87
C THR A 314 7.49 19.65 4.36
N TYR A 315 7.95 18.47 3.96
CA TYR A 315 7.94 17.98 2.59
C TYR A 315 7.09 16.70 2.50
N LEU A 316 6.39 16.57 1.38
CA LEU A 316 5.50 15.46 1.07
C LEU A 316 6.10 14.70 -0.11
N VAL A 317 6.27 13.39 0.01
CA VAL A 317 6.69 12.48 -1.05
C VAL A 317 5.46 11.70 -1.51
N LEU A 318 5.17 11.71 -2.80
CA LEU A 318 3.97 11.12 -3.39
C LEU A 318 4.36 10.15 -4.49
N ALA A 319 3.77 8.96 -4.47
CA ALA A 319 3.94 7.94 -5.49
C ALA A 319 2.85 8.13 -6.56
N ASN A 320 3.21 8.63 -7.74
CA ASN A 320 2.24 9.09 -8.75
C ASN A 320 1.78 7.91 -9.63
N GLU A 321 0.93 7.08 -9.03
CA GLU A 321 0.46 5.79 -9.52
C GLU A 321 -0.55 5.93 -10.66
N GLY A 322 -1.82 6.07 -10.31
CA GLY A 322 -2.88 6.64 -11.11
C GLY A 322 -4.11 5.77 -11.22
N ASP A 323 -5.21 6.23 -10.64
CA ASP A 323 -6.48 5.52 -10.69
C ASP A 323 -7.57 6.20 -11.56
N SER A 324 -8.63 5.47 -11.88
CA SER A 324 -9.72 5.88 -12.74
C SER A 324 -11.07 5.57 -12.10
N ARG A 325 -12.07 6.43 -12.34
CA ARG A 325 -13.46 6.03 -12.08
C ARG A 325 -14.03 5.24 -13.25
N ASP A 326 -13.98 3.92 -13.15
CA ASP A 326 -14.51 2.97 -14.15
C ASP A 326 -15.50 1.96 -13.52
N TRP A 327 -16.75 2.37 -13.42
CA TRP A 327 -17.86 1.61 -12.82
C TRP A 327 -18.96 1.34 -13.85
N ASP A 328 -19.83 0.36 -13.58
CA ASP A 328 -20.99 0.02 -14.43
C ASP A 328 -21.88 1.24 -14.77
N GLY A 329 -22.05 2.16 -13.80
CA GLY A 329 -22.85 3.38 -13.91
C GLY A 329 -22.12 4.57 -14.53
N TYR A 330 -20.79 4.57 -14.50
CA TYR A 330 -19.95 5.66 -14.98
C TYR A 330 -18.54 5.18 -15.30
N SER A 331 -18.08 5.46 -16.52
CA SER A 331 -16.70 5.26 -16.91
C SER A 331 -16.16 6.56 -17.47
N GLU A 332 -14.99 6.96 -17.00
CA GLU A 332 -14.23 8.03 -17.63
C GLU A 332 -13.15 7.56 -18.59
N GLU A 333 -12.84 6.27 -18.61
CA GLU A 333 -11.73 5.75 -19.40
C GLU A 333 -12.13 5.50 -20.86
N ALA A 334 -11.27 5.93 -21.79
CA ALA A 334 -11.34 5.49 -23.16
C ALA A 334 -9.95 5.39 -23.79
N ARG A 335 -9.70 4.29 -24.51
CA ARG A 335 -8.53 4.15 -25.39
C ARG A 335 -8.51 5.29 -26.41
N LEU A 336 -7.36 5.93 -26.64
CA LEU A 336 -7.30 7.10 -27.55
C LEU A 336 -7.87 6.83 -28.94
N LYS A 337 -7.68 5.62 -29.49
CA LYS A 337 -8.24 5.23 -30.80
C LYS A 337 -9.77 5.24 -30.86
N LYS A 338 -10.47 5.42 -29.74
CA LYS A 338 -11.93 5.52 -29.66
C LYS A 338 -12.42 6.96 -29.79
N PHE A 339 -11.54 7.95 -29.72
CA PHE A 339 -11.91 9.36 -29.88
C PHE A 339 -12.43 9.59 -31.30
N GLY A 340 -13.62 10.18 -31.42
CA GLY A 340 -14.32 10.34 -32.71
C GLY A 340 -15.03 9.08 -33.21
N LYS A 341 -15.04 8.00 -32.42
CA LYS A 341 -15.91 6.84 -32.62
C LYS A 341 -17.17 6.98 -31.75
N LYS A 342 -17.97 5.91 -31.70
CA LYS A 342 -19.24 5.92 -31.00
C LYS A 342 -19.04 6.35 -29.53
N ASP A 343 -19.86 7.30 -29.08
CA ASP A 343 -19.98 7.77 -27.69
C ASP A 343 -18.78 8.59 -27.13
N VAL A 344 -17.71 8.84 -27.93
CA VAL A 344 -16.59 9.71 -27.54
C VAL A 344 -16.34 10.78 -28.61
N ALA A 345 -16.31 12.05 -28.21
CA ALA A 345 -16.04 13.17 -29.11
C ALA A 345 -14.66 13.04 -29.81
N PRO A 346 -14.48 13.58 -31.03
CA PRO A 346 -13.20 13.53 -31.74
C PRO A 346 -12.15 14.41 -31.10
N ILE A 347 -10.88 14.15 -31.44
CA ILE A 347 -9.78 15.10 -31.22
C ILE A 347 -9.94 16.27 -32.21
N CYS A 348 -9.74 17.50 -31.77
CA CYS A 348 -9.92 18.68 -32.62
C CYS A 348 -8.97 18.69 -33.83
N GLU A 349 -9.47 19.16 -34.98
CA GLU A 349 -8.63 19.37 -36.17
C GLU A 349 -7.49 20.36 -35.86
N GLY A 350 -6.25 19.99 -36.23
CA GLY A 350 -5.07 20.81 -35.94
C GLY A 350 -4.54 20.67 -34.52
N TYR A 351 -5.03 19.72 -33.71
CA TYR A 351 -4.52 19.43 -32.38
C TYR A 351 -2.99 19.29 -32.39
N ALA A 352 -2.33 19.96 -31.45
CA ALA A 352 -0.87 20.03 -31.36
C ALA A 352 -0.14 20.43 -32.67
N GLY A 353 -0.82 21.08 -33.61
CA GLY A 353 -0.28 21.43 -34.93
C GLY A 353 -0.20 20.26 -35.92
N LEU A 354 -0.84 19.13 -35.63
CA LEU A 354 -0.86 17.93 -36.46
C LEU A 354 -1.87 18.06 -37.61
N SER A 355 -1.53 17.50 -38.78
CA SER A 355 -2.49 17.30 -39.88
C SER A 355 -3.50 16.20 -39.55
N ALA A 356 -4.56 16.07 -40.35
CA ALA A 356 -5.52 14.99 -40.21
C ALA A 356 -4.86 13.60 -40.29
N ASP A 357 -3.95 13.39 -41.26
CA ASP A 357 -3.23 12.14 -41.41
C ASP A 357 -2.33 11.83 -40.20
N GLN A 358 -1.69 12.85 -39.62
CA GLN A 358 -0.87 12.70 -38.42
C GLN A 358 -1.71 12.41 -37.16
N LEU A 359 -2.93 12.95 -37.08
CA LEU A 359 -3.87 12.62 -36.00
C LEU A 359 -4.42 11.20 -36.13
N GLU A 360 -4.60 10.70 -37.35
CA GLU A 360 -4.93 9.30 -37.60
C GLU A 360 -3.78 8.38 -37.16
N GLU A 361 -2.53 8.75 -37.48
CA GLU A 361 -1.34 8.00 -37.06
C GLU A 361 -1.14 8.03 -35.54
N LEU A 362 -1.37 9.18 -34.88
CA LEU A 362 -1.33 9.30 -33.42
C LEU A 362 -2.29 8.33 -32.72
N GLN A 363 -3.42 8.03 -33.35
CA GLN A 363 -4.45 7.12 -32.85
C GLN A 363 -4.24 5.65 -33.27
N SER A 364 -3.11 5.31 -33.90
CA SER A 364 -2.78 3.92 -34.23
C SER A 364 -2.36 3.15 -32.99
N ASP A 365 -2.50 1.82 -33.02
CA ASP A 365 -2.17 0.98 -31.86
C ASP A 365 -0.68 1.07 -31.50
N GLU A 366 0.18 1.24 -32.50
CA GLU A 366 1.64 1.40 -32.39
C GLU A 366 2.07 2.80 -31.90
N GLN A 367 1.13 3.74 -31.71
CA GLN A 367 1.38 5.02 -31.05
C GLN A 367 0.52 5.10 -29.80
N LEU A 368 -0.34 6.11 -29.67
CA LEU A 368 -1.13 6.31 -28.47
C LEU A 368 -2.50 5.65 -28.56
N GLY A 369 -2.85 4.99 -29.67
CA GLY A 369 -4.18 4.47 -29.91
C GLY A 369 -4.70 3.55 -28.81
N ARG A 370 -3.80 2.83 -28.15
CA ARG A 370 -4.11 2.00 -26.98
C ARG A 370 -3.93 2.71 -25.65
N LEU A 371 -3.26 3.84 -25.57
CA LEU A 371 -3.13 4.56 -24.30
C LEU A 371 -4.51 4.83 -23.68
N ASN A 372 -4.67 4.48 -22.42
CA ASN A 372 -5.84 4.82 -21.62
C ASN A 372 -5.88 6.32 -21.33
N MET A 373 -6.99 6.95 -21.69
CA MET A 373 -7.21 8.39 -21.56
C MET A 373 -8.44 8.63 -20.72
N THR A 374 -8.43 9.71 -19.93
CA THR A 374 -9.68 10.21 -19.34
C THR A 374 -10.48 11.02 -20.35
N THR A 375 -11.79 10.80 -20.35
CA THR A 375 -12.80 11.56 -21.08
C THR A 375 -13.41 12.69 -20.26
N SER A 376 -13.08 12.78 -18.96
CA SER A 376 -13.59 13.84 -18.08
C SER A 376 -12.88 15.18 -18.26
N MET A 377 -11.76 15.22 -19.00
CA MET A 377 -10.95 16.43 -19.19
C MET A 377 -10.62 16.71 -20.66
N GLY A 378 -10.42 17.99 -20.99
CA GLY A 378 -9.92 18.43 -22.30
C GLY A 378 -10.97 18.57 -23.40
N LEU A 379 -12.24 18.27 -23.13
CA LEU A 379 -13.34 18.50 -24.06
C LEU A 379 -13.64 19.99 -24.21
N ASN A 380 -13.56 20.50 -25.43
CA ASN A 380 -14.07 21.81 -25.77
C ASN A 380 -15.55 21.69 -26.16
N GLU A 381 -16.46 22.03 -25.24
CA GLU A 381 -17.89 21.91 -25.47
C GLU A 381 -18.39 22.75 -26.66
N GLU A 382 -17.80 23.92 -26.91
CA GLU A 382 -18.20 24.80 -28.01
C GLU A 382 -17.83 24.20 -29.38
N LYS A 383 -16.68 23.52 -29.46
CA LYS A 383 -16.21 22.86 -30.69
C LYS A 383 -16.74 21.44 -30.83
N GLY A 384 -17.16 20.81 -29.74
CA GLY A 384 -17.55 19.40 -29.69
C GLY A 384 -16.38 18.44 -29.96
N CYS A 385 -15.16 18.81 -29.57
CA CYS A 385 -13.94 18.01 -29.76
C CYS A 385 -12.94 18.26 -28.62
N TYR A 386 -12.03 17.32 -28.39
CA TYR A 386 -10.96 17.45 -27.40
C TYR A 386 -9.83 18.33 -27.96
N ASP A 387 -9.51 19.44 -27.28
CA ASP A 387 -8.35 20.30 -27.60
C ASP A 387 -7.18 20.14 -26.62
N ASP A 388 -7.36 19.33 -25.60
CA ASP A 388 -6.31 18.76 -24.75
C ASP A 388 -6.60 17.27 -24.50
N LEU A 389 -5.55 16.50 -24.22
CA LEU A 389 -5.61 15.05 -23.97
C LEU A 389 -4.87 14.71 -22.67
N TYR A 390 -5.52 13.92 -21.82
CA TYR A 390 -5.01 13.55 -20.50
C TYR A 390 -5.03 12.03 -20.33
N ASN A 391 -3.87 11.43 -20.08
CA ASN A 391 -3.78 10.04 -19.61
C ASN A 391 -3.66 10.02 -18.08
N LEU A 392 -3.98 8.86 -17.51
CA LEU A 392 -3.91 8.61 -16.07
C LEU A 392 -2.48 8.23 -15.67
N GLY A 393 -2.13 8.52 -14.43
CA GLY A 393 -0.85 8.13 -13.82
C GLY A 393 0.37 8.97 -14.20
N GLY A 394 1.10 9.41 -13.18
CA GLY A 394 2.32 10.20 -13.34
C GLY A 394 3.53 9.36 -13.75
N ARG A 395 3.52 8.06 -13.43
CA ARG A 395 4.64 7.11 -13.65
C ARG A 395 5.96 7.58 -13.02
N SER A 396 5.84 8.35 -11.94
CA SER A 396 6.94 9.04 -11.27
C SER A 396 6.70 9.10 -9.78
N PHE A 397 7.65 9.65 -9.02
CA PHE A 397 7.36 10.17 -7.69
C PHE A 397 7.60 11.67 -7.69
N SER A 398 6.86 12.37 -6.84
CA SER A 398 6.99 13.82 -6.68
C SER A 398 7.31 14.19 -5.25
N ILE A 399 7.98 15.34 -5.07
CA ILE A 399 8.12 15.98 -3.76
C ILE A 399 7.43 17.33 -3.80
N PHE A 400 6.56 17.58 -2.84
CA PHE A 400 5.87 18.85 -2.63
C PHE A 400 6.22 19.44 -1.28
N THR A 401 6.08 20.76 -1.17
CA THR A 401 6.02 21.44 0.12
C THR A 401 4.59 21.40 0.65
N ALA A 402 4.42 21.58 1.97
CA ALA A 402 3.11 21.57 2.61
C ALA A 402 2.09 22.61 2.08
N ASP A 403 2.55 23.66 1.37
CA ASP A 403 1.69 24.68 0.75
C ASP A 403 1.34 24.38 -0.72
N GLY A 404 1.65 23.18 -1.21
CA GLY A 404 1.25 22.70 -2.54
C GLY A 404 2.22 23.05 -3.67
N LYS A 405 3.43 23.56 -3.38
CA LYS A 405 4.44 23.75 -4.42
C LYS A 405 5.24 22.47 -4.66
N ARG A 406 5.15 21.92 -5.88
CA ARG A 406 6.03 20.84 -6.39
C ARG A 406 7.48 21.32 -6.45
N VAL A 407 8.37 20.66 -5.72
CA VAL A 407 9.82 20.95 -5.69
C VAL A 407 10.63 19.99 -6.55
N PHE A 408 10.12 18.77 -6.75
CA PHE A 408 10.75 17.75 -7.58
C PHE A 408 9.70 16.82 -8.19
N ASP A 409 10.02 16.25 -9.34
CA ASP A 409 9.32 15.14 -10.01
C ASP A 409 10.40 14.27 -10.69
N SER A 410 10.33 12.94 -10.52
CA SER A 410 11.33 12.04 -11.12
C SER A 410 11.20 11.93 -12.65
N GLY A 411 10.08 12.38 -13.23
CA GLY A 411 9.83 12.35 -14.66
C GLY A 411 9.92 10.93 -15.23
N SER A 412 10.77 10.73 -16.25
CA SER A 412 10.96 9.45 -16.94
C SER A 412 11.91 8.48 -16.22
N GLN A 413 12.46 8.85 -15.06
CA GLN A 413 13.56 8.08 -14.45
C GLN A 413 13.20 6.63 -14.16
N PHE A 414 11.97 6.34 -13.72
CA PHE A 414 11.56 4.96 -13.44
C PHE A 414 11.66 4.08 -14.69
N GLU A 415 11.04 4.51 -15.79
CA GLU A 415 11.09 3.76 -17.06
C GLU A 415 12.49 3.72 -17.69
N GLU A 416 13.28 4.80 -17.59
CA GLU A 416 14.67 4.80 -18.05
C GLU A 416 15.55 3.81 -17.27
N ILE A 417 15.30 3.67 -15.97
CA ILE A 417 16.03 2.75 -15.10
C ILE A 417 15.57 1.32 -15.38
N THR A 418 14.26 1.05 -15.42
CA THR A 418 13.72 -0.30 -15.60
C THR A 418 13.96 -0.83 -17.01
N SER A 419 13.86 -0.01 -18.05
CA SER A 419 14.21 -0.43 -19.43
C SER A 419 15.68 -0.83 -19.57
N ARG A 420 16.58 -0.22 -18.79
CA ARG A 420 18.00 -0.59 -18.77
C ARG A 420 18.24 -1.90 -18.02
N ILE A 421 17.54 -2.13 -16.91
CA ILE A 421 17.79 -3.25 -15.99
C ILE A 421 17.01 -4.50 -16.43
N LEU A 422 15.78 -4.33 -16.88
CA LEU A 422 14.82 -5.35 -17.26
C LEU A 422 14.29 -5.11 -18.70
N PRO A 423 15.14 -5.01 -19.73
CA PRO A 423 14.68 -4.70 -21.08
C PRO A 423 13.72 -5.75 -21.65
N GLU A 424 13.81 -7.01 -21.23
CA GLU A 424 12.93 -8.10 -21.69
C GLU A 424 11.58 -8.13 -20.97
N TYR A 425 11.44 -7.39 -19.87
CA TYR A 425 10.26 -7.37 -19.00
C TYR A 425 9.84 -5.93 -18.66
N PHE A 426 10.28 -4.98 -19.47
CA PHE A 426 10.00 -3.57 -19.29
C PHE A 426 8.48 -3.37 -19.27
N ASN A 427 7.97 -2.62 -18.28
CA ASN A 427 6.53 -2.41 -18.08
C ASN A 427 5.70 -3.70 -18.13
N SER A 428 6.24 -4.82 -17.61
CA SER A 428 5.46 -6.05 -17.39
C SER A 428 4.37 -5.82 -16.35
N ASN A 429 3.27 -6.55 -16.49
CA ASN A 429 2.23 -6.66 -15.47
C ASN A 429 2.71 -7.45 -14.22
N HIS A 430 1.91 -7.48 -13.15
CA HIS A 430 2.19 -8.18 -11.88
C HIS A 430 1.87 -9.69 -11.94
N THR A 431 0.86 -10.13 -12.70
CA THR A 431 0.47 -11.55 -12.83
C THR A 431 1.12 -12.22 -14.03
N GLU A 432 1.29 -11.47 -15.12
CA GLU A 432 2.00 -11.87 -16.32
C GLU A 432 3.48 -11.49 -16.22
N THR A 433 4.38 -12.34 -16.74
CA THR A 433 5.76 -11.94 -17.02
C THR A 433 5.95 -11.82 -18.52
N SER A 434 5.91 -10.59 -19.03
CA SER A 434 5.93 -10.28 -20.46
C SER A 434 6.48 -8.88 -20.74
N PHE A 435 6.93 -8.65 -21.96
CA PHE A 435 7.41 -7.34 -22.38
C PHE A 435 6.22 -6.40 -22.61
N ASP A 436 6.26 -5.22 -21.98
CA ASP A 436 5.60 -4.00 -22.41
C ASP A 436 4.07 -3.95 -22.23
N THR A 437 3.53 -4.81 -21.36
CA THR A 437 2.09 -5.00 -21.21
C THR A 437 1.36 -3.91 -20.41
N ARG A 438 2.09 -2.96 -19.83
CA ARG A 438 1.55 -1.78 -19.11
C ARG A 438 1.90 -0.44 -19.76
N SER A 439 2.62 -0.40 -20.89
CA SER A 439 3.01 0.86 -21.54
C SER A 439 1.83 1.63 -22.11
N ASP A 440 0.75 0.97 -22.49
CA ASP A 440 -0.52 1.59 -22.88
C ASP A 440 -1.40 2.03 -21.69
N ASP A 441 -0.90 1.95 -20.46
CA ASP A 441 -1.66 2.26 -19.25
C ASP A 441 -0.91 3.18 -18.26
N LYS A 442 -0.56 2.73 -17.05
CA LYS A 442 0.18 3.53 -16.04
C LYS A 442 1.62 3.01 -15.81
N GLY A 443 2.13 2.17 -16.71
CA GLY A 443 3.54 1.80 -16.80
C GLY A 443 4.03 0.97 -15.61
N PRO A 444 5.03 1.43 -14.83
CA PRO A 444 5.50 0.68 -13.67
C PRO A 444 4.56 0.75 -12.45
N GLU A 445 3.64 1.72 -12.38
CA GLU A 445 2.68 1.94 -11.27
C GLU A 445 3.34 2.06 -9.89
N PRO A 446 3.93 3.23 -9.57
CA PRO A 446 4.46 3.49 -8.25
C PRO A 446 3.34 3.68 -7.23
N GLU A 447 3.07 2.64 -6.46
CA GLU A 447 1.96 2.52 -5.51
C GLU A 447 2.36 3.01 -4.12
N GLY A 448 3.07 2.20 -3.34
CA GLY A 448 3.50 2.58 -2.00
C GLY A 448 4.72 3.49 -1.91
N VAL A 449 4.73 4.41 -0.93
CA VAL A 449 5.91 5.18 -0.52
C VAL A 449 6.08 5.23 0.99
N THR A 450 7.31 5.01 1.44
CA THR A 450 7.72 5.30 2.81
C THR A 450 9.07 6.02 2.84
N VAL A 451 9.37 6.67 3.96
CA VAL A 451 10.63 7.40 4.16
C VAL A 451 11.35 6.88 5.40
N GLY A 452 12.68 6.82 5.32
CA GLY A 452 13.52 6.33 6.40
C GLY A 452 14.86 7.03 6.47
N GLU A 453 15.40 7.19 7.68
CA GLU A 453 16.75 7.73 7.87
C GLU A 453 17.77 6.62 8.10
N VAL A 454 18.88 6.67 7.36
CA VAL A 454 20.03 5.78 7.54
C VAL A 454 21.32 6.61 7.56
N ASN A 455 22.00 6.63 8.70
CA ASN A 455 23.28 7.33 8.90
C ASN A 455 23.22 8.83 8.55
N GLY A 456 22.17 9.53 9.01
CA GLY A 456 21.97 10.97 8.80
C GLY A 456 21.53 11.36 7.38
N ARG A 457 21.10 10.39 6.55
CA ARG A 457 20.50 10.63 5.24
C ARG A 457 19.08 10.10 5.21
N THR A 458 18.19 10.86 4.59
CA THR A 458 16.79 10.47 4.39
C THR A 458 16.63 9.83 3.02
N TYR A 459 15.97 8.68 2.98
CA TYR A 459 15.67 7.94 1.77
C TYR A 459 14.16 7.78 1.58
N ALA A 460 13.69 7.91 0.34
CA ALA A 460 12.38 7.43 -0.08
C ALA A 460 12.53 6.01 -0.63
N PHE A 461 11.58 5.14 -0.28
CA PHE A 461 11.40 3.81 -0.81
C PHE A 461 10.05 3.78 -1.52
N ILE A 462 10.04 3.52 -2.82
CA ILE A 462 8.85 3.53 -3.67
C ILE A 462 8.62 2.12 -4.20
N GLY A 463 7.51 1.49 -3.83
CA GLY A 463 7.06 0.21 -4.34
C GLY A 463 6.41 0.35 -5.72
N PHE A 464 6.60 -0.65 -6.58
CA PHE A 464 5.91 -0.75 -7.87
C PHE A 464 4.91 -1.91 -7.80
N GLU A 465 3.62 -1.62 -7.95
CA GLU A 465 2.56 -2.63 -7.94
C GLU A 465 2.73 -3.56 -9.16
N ARG A 466 2.77 -3.00 -10.38
CA ARG A 466 2.82 -3.82 -11.61
C ARG A 466 4.16 -4.50 -11.84
N LEU A 467 5.20 -3.73 -12.19
CA LEU A 467 6.50 -4.33 -12.52
C LEU A 467 7.12 -5.05 -11.31
N GLY A 468 6.75 -4.64 -10.09
CA GLY A 468 7.30 -5.15 -8.85
C GLY A 468 8.60 -4.45 -8.42
N GLY A 469 8.93 -4.65 -7.15
CA GLY A 469 10.17 -4.19 -6.55
C GLY A 469 10.09 -2.79 -5.95
N VAL A 470 11.23 -2.35 -5.41
CA VAL A 470 11.38 -1.09 -4.69
C VAL A 470 12.48 -0.25 -5.32
N MET A 471 12.14 0.99 -5.64
CA MET A 471 13.05 2.03 -6.11
C MET A 471 13.46 2.93 -4.93
N VAL A 472 14.75 3.19 -4.76
CA VAL A 472 15.30 3.95 -3.62
C VAL A 472 15.94 5.25 -4.07
N TYR A 473 15.56 6.36 -3.43
CA TYR A 473 16.14 7.69 -3.65
C TYR A 473 16.65 8.28 -2.34
N ASP A 474 17.84 8.87 -2.37
CA ASP A 474 18.30 9.79 -1.32
C ASP A 474 17.57 11.11 -1.53
N ILE A 475 16.72 11.49 -0.59
CA ILE A 475 15.90 12.71 -0.58
C ILE A 475 16.36 13.70 0.48
N THR A 476 17.57 13.54 1.03
CA THR A 476 18.12 14.45 2.05
C THR A 476 18.08 15.91 1.59
N ASP A 477 18.28 16.16 0.30
CA ASP A 477 17.94 17.42 -0.37
C ASP A 477 16.64 17.24 -1.17
N PRO A 478 15.49 17.79 -0.69
CA PRO A 478 14.19 17.63 -1.35
C PRO A 478 14.14 18.17 -2.78
N SER A 479 15.05 19.09 -3.13
CA SER A 479 15.11 19.72 -4.45
C SER A 479 16.03 18.98 -5.44
N ALA A 480 16.86 18.07 -4.94
CA ALA A 480 17.78 17.27 -5.74
C ALA A 480 17.86 15.79 -5.29
N PRO A 481 16.73 15.05 -5.25
CA PRO A 481 16.75 13.61 -5.02
C PRO A 481 17.70 12.87 -5.96
N LYS A 482 18.32 11.79 -5.45
CA LYS A 482 19.26 10.97 -6.22
C LYS A 482 18.93 9.49 -6.13
N TYR A 483 18.76 8.84 -7.28
CA TYR A 483 18.62 7.39 -7.37
C TYR A 483 19.77 6.67 -6.65
N GLN A 484 19.44 5.67 -5.83
CA GLN A 484 20.39 4.87 -5.06
C GLN A 484 20.41 3.42 -5.54
N ALA A 485 19.24 2.79 -5.61
CA ALA A 485 19.12 1.38 -5.95
C ALA A 485 17.71 1.03 -6.43
N TYR A 486 17.63 -0.06 -7.20
CA TYR A 486 16.40 -0.77 -7.52
C TYR A 486 16.59 -2.23 -7.12
N VAL A 487 15.62 -2.79 -6.40
CA VAL A 487 15.62 -4.18 -5.98
C VAL A 487 14.26 -4.80 -6.24
N ASN A 488 14.23 -5.98 -6.83
CA ASN A 488 12.99 -6.71 -7.09
C ASN A 488 13.20 -8.21 -6.80
N ASN A 489 12.48 -8.72 -5.80
CA ASN A 489 12.54 -10.11 -5.36
C ASN A 489 11.61 -11.00 -6.20
N ARG A 490 11.50 -10.76 -7.51
CA ARG A 490 10.70 -11.55 -8.46
C ARG A 490 11.58 -12.42 -9.35
N ASP A 491 11.18 -13.67 -9.56
CA ASP A 491 11.73 -14.55 -10.59
C ASP A 491 10.95 -14.36 -11.91
N PHE A 492 11.47 -13.50 -12.78
CA PHE A 492 10.90 -13.23 -14.10
C PHE A 492 10.96 -14.41 -15.09
N SER A 493 11.51 -15.58 -14.70
CA SER A 493 11.36 -16.80 -15.50
C SER A 493 10.04 -17.53 -15.26
N ILE A 494 9.27 -17.12 -14.23
CA ILE A 494 7.96 -17.65 -13.89
C ILE A 494 6.88 -16.67 -14.36
N ASN A 495 5.88 -17.18 -15.07
CA ASN A 495 4.71 -16.42 -15.50
C ASN A 495 3.49 -17.03 -14.79
N MET A 496 2.91 -16.30 -13.83
CA MET A 496 1.86 -16.84 -12.97
C MET A 496 0.52 -16.97 -13.69
N GLU A 497 0.20 -16.04 -14.59
CA GLU A 497 -0.99 -16.14 -15.44
C GLU A 497 -0.98 -17.43 -16.28
N ALA A 498 0.17 -17.78 -16.88
CA ALA A 498 0.32 -19.03 -17.62
C ALA A 498 0.17 -20.27 -16.72
N LEU A 499 0.64 -20.22 -15.48
CA LEU A 499 0.49 -21.33 -14.52
C LEU A 499 -0.94 -21.46 -14.00
N ALA A 500 -1.67 -20.35 -13.85
CA ALA A 500 -3.09 -20.34 -13.50
C ALA A 500 -3.90 -21.10 -14.56
N ASP A 501 -3.58 -20.91 -15.84
CA ASP A 501 -4.18 -21.65 -16.96
C ASP A 501 -3.83 -23.16 -16.96
N GLU A 502 -2.69 -23.55 -16.40
CA GLU A 502 -2.27 -24.96 -16.32
C GLU A 502 -2.96 -25.73 -15.18
N GLY A 503 -3.26 -25.05 -14.07
CA GLY A 503 -4.06 -25.59 -12.96
C GLY A 503 -3.54 -25.24 -11.56
N GLU A 504 -4.37 -25.48 -10.54
CA GLU A 504 -4.11 -25.11 -9.13
C GLU A 504 -2.78 -25.66 -8.58
N GLU A 505 -2.35 -26.87 -8.98
CA GLU A 505 -1.09 -27.46 -8.51
C GLU A 505 0.13 -26.69 -9.08
N GLN A 506 0.07 -26.33 -10.37
CA GLN A 506 1.11 -25.57 -11.05
C GLN A 506 1.18 -24.14 -10.51
N LEU A 507 0.02 -23.52 -10.30
CA LEU A 507 -0.09 -22.20 -9.69
C LEU A 507 0.54 -22.17 -8.30
N HIS A 508 0.19 -23.13 -7.44
CA HIS A 508 0.74 -23.21 -6.08
C HIS A 508 2.26 -23.45 -6.08
N ASP A 509 2.77 -24.34 -6.95
CA ASP A 509 4.20 -24.57 -7.11
C ASP A 509 4.94 -23.32 -7.62
N GLY A 510 4.33 -22.58 -8.55
CA GLY A 510 4.82 -21.29 -9.05
C GLY A 510 4.89 -20.22 -7.96
N LEU A 511 3.82 -20.08 -7.18
CA LEU A 511 3.71 -19.07 -6.12
C LEU A 511 4.85 -19.20 -5.10
N SER A 512 5.18 -20.43 -4.72
CA SER A 512 6.29 -20.70 -3.78
C SER A 512 7.70 -20.31 -4.30
N LYS A 513 7.82 -19.91 -5.57
CA LYS A 513 9.10 -19.65 -6.26
C LYS A 513 9.16 -18.29 -6.95
N VAL A 514 8.01 -17.72 -7.33
CA VAL A 514 7.95 -16.47 -8.10
C VAL A 514 8.47 -15.28 -7.30
N GLY A 515 8.38 -15.33 -5.97
CA GLY A 515 8.78 -14.23 -5.10
C GLY A 515 7.70 -13.15 -5.02
N ASP A 516 8.12 -11.88 -5.05
CA ASP A 516 7.26 -10.73 -4.74
C ASP A 516 6.51 -10.22 -5.99
N LEU A 517 5.19 -10.04 -5.90
CA LEU A 517 4.30 -9.47 -6.93
C LEU A 517 3.27 -8.52 -6.28
N GLY A 518 3.09 -7.31 -6.84
CA GLY A 518 2.12 -6.31 -6.34
C GLY A 518 2.61 -5.57 -5.10
N ALA A 519 3.68 -4.78 -5.17
CA ALA A 519 4.20 -4.11 -3.97
C ALA A 519 3.28 -2.94 -3.54
N GLU A 520 2.56 -3.13 -2.43
CA GLU A 520 1.52 -2.22 -1.92
C GLU A 520 2.03 -1.35 -0.76
N GLY A 521 1.93 -1.86 0.47
CA GLY A 521 2.32 -1.14 1.68
C GLY A 521 3.78 -1.34 2.04
N LEU A 522 4.45 -0.25 2.44
CA LEU A 522 5.84 -0.26 2.88
C LEU A 522 5.98 0.35 4.28
N THR A 523 6.74 -0.31 5.15
CA THR A 523 7.13 0.23 6.47
C THR A 523 8.63 0.18 6.64
N PHE A 524 9.25 1.34 6.88
CA PHE A 524 10.64 1.44 7.27
C PHE A 524 10.81 1.16 8.77
N ILE A 525 11.84 0.39 9.14
CA ILE A 525 12.18 0.02 10.51
C ILE A 525 13.61 0.51 10.79
N PRO A 526 13.80 1.54 11.64
CA PRO A 526 15.12 2.04 11.99
C PRO A 526 16.02 0.97 12.63
N ALA A 527 17.33 1.09 12.41
CA ALA A 527 18.31 0.13 12.93
C ALA A 527 18.26 -0.04 14.47
N GLU A 528 17.92 1.02 15.20
CA GLU A 528 17.80 1.02 16.66
C GLU A 528 16.56 0.28 17.18
N ASP A 529 15.52 0.19 16.36
CA ASP A 529 14.27 -0.50 16.67
C ASP A 529 14.22 -1.92 16.09
N SER A 530 15.13 -2.25 15.16
CA SER A 530 15.10 -3.50 14.42
C SER A 530 15.60 -4.70 15.24
N PRO A 531 15.16 -5.92 14.91
CA PRO A 531 15.55 -7.12 15.63
C PRO A 531 17.03 -7.50 15.47
N ASN A 532 17.69 -7.06 14.40
CA ASN A 532 19.07 -7.40 14.05
C ASN A 532 20.06 -6.23 14.16
N GLY A 533 19.60 -5.03 14.53
CA GLY A 533 20.46 -3.85 14.67
C GLY A 533 20.81 -3.15 13.35
N GLU A 534 20.23 -3.57 12.24
CA GLU A 534 20.36 -2.95 10.91
C GLU A 534 19.02 -2.36 10.48
N ALA A 535 19.02 -1.30 9.66
CA ALA A 535 17.77 -0.74 9.17
C ALA A 535 17.07 -1.73 8.24
N LEU A 536 15.75 -1.87 8.39
CA LEU A 536 14.93 -2.77 7.57
C LEU A 536 13.82 -2.01 6.84
N LEU A 537 13.30 -2.63 5.78
CA LEU A 537 12.08 -2.23 5.09
C LEU A 537 11.20 -3.48 4.98
N ALA A 538 9.98 -3.41 5.51
CA ALA A 538 8.95 -4.42 5.30
C ALA A 538 8.07 -3.98 4.12
N VAL A 539 7.78 -4.91 3.21
CA VAL A 539 6.93 -4.68 2.04
C VAL A 539 5.85 -5.75 2.00
N GLY A 540 4.59 -5.34 1.93
CA GLY A 540 3.46 -6.20 1.59
C GLY A 540 3.36 -6.32 0.08
N ASN A 541 3.15 -7.54 -0.42
CA ASN A 541 3.00 -7.81 -1.85
C ASN A 541 1.66 -8.51 -2.12
N GLU A 542 0.65 -7.77 -2.59
CA GLU A 542 -0.75 -8.21 -2.59
C GLU A 542 -1.02 -9.45 -3.46
N VAL A 543 -0.43 -9.50 -4.66
CA VAL A 543 -0.72 -10.52 -5.67
C VAL A 543 -0.03 -11.82 -5.29
N SER A 544 1.17 -11.73 -4.73
CA SER A 544 1.89 -12.90 -4.24
C SER A 544 1.51 -13.30 -2.81
N GLY A 545 0.78 -12.46 -2.08
CA GLY A 545 0.48 -12.64 -0.67
C GLY A 545 1.72 -12.68 0.22
N THR A 546 2.86 -12.13 -0.24
CA THR A 546 4.12 -12.18 0.52
C THR A 546 4.32 -10.95 1.38
N THR A 547 4.99 -11.12 2.51
CA THR A 547 5.57 -10.02 3.29
C THR A 547 7.08 -10.19 3.33
N THR A 548 7.79 -9.32 2.62
CA THR A 548 9.25 -9.43 2.44
C THR A 548 9.98 -8.36 3.25
N LEU A 549 11.00 -8.79 3.98
CA LEU A 549 11.89 -7.95 4.76
C LEU A 549 13.16 -7.71 3.95
N PHE A 550 13.49 -6.45 3.74
CA PHE A 550 14.72 -6.00 3.13
C PHE A 550 15.62 -5.35 4.18
N GLN A 551 16.93 -5.57 4.08
CA GLN A 551 17.92 -4.84 4.86
C GLN A 551 18.44 -3.64 4.07
N VAL A 552 18.53 -2.48 4.72
CA VAL A 552 19.05 -1.23 4.18
C VAL A 552 20.39 -0.90 4.86
N GLU A 553 21.47 -1.02 4.11
CA GLU A 553 22.84 -0.80 4.58
C GLU A 553 23.34 0.58 4.16
N SER A 554 23.93 1.36 5.07
CA SER A 554 24.69 2.55 4.70
C SER A 554 26.01 2.15 4.02
N LEU A 555 26.30 2.78 2.87
CA LEU A 555 27.60 2.66 2.19
C LEU A 555 28.56 3.79 2.56
N LEU A 556 28.14 4.68 3.46
CA LEU A 556 28.98 5.75 3.98
C LEU A 556 29.71 5.28 5.23
N ASP A 557 30.90 5.82 5.46
CA ASP A 557 31.59 5.66 6.73
C ASP A 557 30.68 6.20 7.85
N LYS A 558 30.52 5.44 8.95
CA LYS A 558 29.83 5.95 10.14
C LYS A 558 30.57 7.20 10.61
N ALA A 559 29.85 8.30 10.83
CA ALA A 559 30.46 9.50 11.40
C ALA A 559 31.18 9.12 12.71
N GLU A 560 32.45 9.50 12.84
CA GLU A 560 33.16 9.32 14.11
C GLU A 560 32.40 10.08 15.19
N GLU A 561 31.89 9.37 16.20
CA GLU A 561 31.37 10.03 17.40
C GLU A 561 32.47 10.91 17.98
N PRO A 562 32.18 12.16 18.37
CA PRO A 562 33.20 13.00 19.00
C PRO A 562 33.69 12.29 20.27
N GLU A 563 34.98 11.95 20.31
CA GLU A 563 35.62 11.35 21.49
C GLU A 563 35.22 12.14 22.74
N GLU A 564 34.51 11.49 23.67
CA GLU A 564 34.28 12.05 24.98
C GLU A 564 35.64 12.37 25.60
N THR A 565 35.94 13.66 25.71
CA THR A 565 37.16 14.12 26.34
C THR A 565 37.03 13.77 27.83
N PRO A 566 37.94 12.98 28.43
CA PRO A 566 37.85 12.64 29.84
C PRO A 566 37.85 13.93 30.67
N GLY A 567 36.74 14.20 31.35
CA GLY A 567 36.54 15.41 32.13
C GLY A 567 37.64 15.59 33.18
N GLU A 568 38.17 16.82 33.24
CA GLU A 568 39.07 17.27 34.30
C GLU A 568 38.43 17.06 35.68
N GLU A 569 39.15 16.38 36.58
CA GLU A 569 38.76 16.23 37.99
C GLU A 569 38.55 17.59 38.67
N PRO A 570 37.46 17.79 39.45
CA PRO A 570 37.26 19.03 40.19
C PRO A 570 38.32 19.18 41.30
N GLY A 571 39.07 20.27 41.22
CA GLY A 571 40.10 20.64 42.18
C GLY A 571 39.63 20.71 43.65
N GLU A 572 40.54 20.27 44.51
CA GLU A 572 40.47 20.25 45.97
C GLU A 572 39.94 21.56 46.58
N THR A 573 38.93 21.44 47.45
CA THR A 573 38.54 22.51 48.39
C THR A 573 39.36 22.36 49.69
N PRO A 574 39.93 23.43 50.28
CA PRO A 574 40.80 23.30 51.43
C PRO A 574 40.02 23.05 52.74
N GLU A 575 40.61 22.17 53.55
CA GLU A 575 40.20 21.72 54.88
C GLU A 575 39.70 22.82 55.85
N LYS A 576 38.64 22.49 56.60
CA LYS A 576 38.40 23.03 57.95
C LYS A 576 38.32 21.88 58.96
N LYS A 577 39.13 22.02 60.01
CA LYS A 577 39.34 21.10 61.14
C LYS A 577 38.07 20.74 61.95
N PRO A 578 38.09 19.60 62.67
CA PRO A 578 36.90 18.94 63.22
C PRO A 578 36.54 19.39 64.65
N GLU A 579 35.26 19.31 64.98
CA GLU A 579 34.75 19.26 66.36
C GLU A 579 34.23 17.85 66.69
N GLU A 580 34.38 17.48 67.96
CA GLU A 580 34.36 16.13 68.53
C GLU A 580 32.97 15.47 68.68
N LYS A 581 32.98 14.13 68.75
CA LYS A 581 31.87 13.20 69.03
C LYS A 581 31.29 13.33 70.47
N PRO A 582 30.15 12.66 70.79
CA PRO A 582 30.25 11.28 71.32
C PRO A 582 29.15 10.27 70.87
N ASP A 583 29.62 9.03 70.64
CA ASP A 583 29.10 7.67 70.97
C ASP A 583 27.63 7.19 70.79
N SER A 584 27.49 6.21 69.86
CA SER A 584 27.07 4.78 70.01
C SER A 584 25.63 4.40 70.47
N PRO A 585 25.13 3.14 70.26
CA PRO A 585 25.70 1.96 69.59
C PRO A 585 24.80 1.16 68.60
N ASP A 586 25.47 0.24 67.89
CA ASP A 586 25.09 -1.04 67.26
C ASP A 586 23.66 -1.61 67.40
N GLN A 587 23.20 -2.22 66.29
CA GLN A 587 22.80 -3.63 66.32
C GLN A 587 22.98 -4.33 64.96
N GLN A 588 23.51 -5.54 65.07
CA GLN A 588 23.95 -6.52 64.09
C GLN A 588 23.00 -7.74 64.16
N THR A 589 22.76 -8.42 63.04
CA THR A 589 22.52 -9.89 62.84
C THR A 589 21.82 -10.05 61.47
N GLY A 590 22.26 -10.85 60.50
CA GLY A 590 22.61 -12.28 60.53
C GLY A 590 21.54 -13.00 59.67
N ASP A 591 21.83 -13.38 58.42
CA ASP A 591 22.43 -14.64 57.93
C ASP A 591 21.41 -15.75 57.62
N GLU A 592 21.66 -16.44 56.48
CA GLU A 592 21.35 -17.85 56.16
C GLU A 592 19.87 -18.29 55.94
N GLN A 593 19.50 -19.29 55.13
CA GLN A 593 20.06 -20.08 54.03
C GLN A 593 18.92 -21.03 53.53
N GLU A 594 19.02 -21.48 52.28
CA GLU A 594 18.70 -22.83 51.75
C GLU A 594 17.28 -23.46 51.67
N GLY A 595 17.07 -24.16 50.53
CA GLY A 595 16.28 -25.40 50.38
C GLY A 595 15.23 -25.37 49.26
N SER A 596 15.52 -25.73 47.99
CA SER A 596 15.57 -27.10 47.41
C SER A 596 14.34 -27.99 47.65
N SER A 597 13.56 -28.33 46.60
CA SER A 597 13.50 -29.70 46.02
C SER A 597 12.29 -29.95 45.07
N THR A 598 12.61 -30.25 43.82
CA THR A 598 12.18 -31.35 42.92
C THR A 598 10.82 -32.09 43.04
N ALA A 599 10.13 -32.14 41.88
CA ALA A 599 9.46 -33.28 41.20
C ALA A 599 8.16 -33.96 41.71
N GLY A 600 7.24 -34.16 40.76
CA GLY A 600 6.21 -35.22 40.79
C GLY A 600 5.21 -35.18 39.61
N LYS A 601 5.34 -36.10 38.64
CA LYS A 601 4.37 -36.41 37.57
C LYS A 601 3.30 -37.41 38.06
N VAL A 602 2.16 -37.54 37.34
CA VAL A 602 1.49 -38.79 36.82
C VAL A 602 -0.07 -38.81 36.91
N VAL A 603 -0.72 -38.76 35.71
CA VAL A 603 -1.82 -39.60 35.13
C VAL A 603 -3.35 -39.31 35.32
N ALA A 604 -3.96 -38.98 34.16
CA ALA A 604 -5.20 -39.46 33.46
C ALA A 604 -6.60 -39.53 34.12
N ALA A 605 -7.65 -39.04 33.41
CA ALA A 605 -8.50 -39.83 32.48
C ALA A 605 -9.89 -39.18 32.17
N VAL A 606 -10.21 -39.08 30.87
CA VAL A 606 -11.49 -39.32 30.14
C VAL A 606 -12.79 -38.56 30.50
N ALA A 607 -13.32 -37.82 29.51
CA ALA A 607 -14.69 -37.82 28.94
C ALA A 607 -14.90 -36.52 28.12
N GLY A 608 -15.58 -36.42 26.98
CA GLY A 608 -16.38 -37.32 26.16
C GLY A 608 -16.88 -36.51 24.94
N VAL A 609 -16.99 -37.17 23.79
CA VAL A 609 -17.36 -36.65 22.47
C VAL A 609 -18.84 -36.25 22.39
N LEU A 610 -19.13 -35.07 21.82
CA LEU A 610 -20.40 -34.59 21.21
C LEU A 610 -20.00 -33.36 20.36
N ALA A 611 -20.37 -33.13 19.11
CA ALA A 611 -21.21 -33.80 18.14
C ALA A 611 -20.80 -33.29 16.74
N ALA A 612 -20.81 -34.18 15.73
CA ALA A 612 -20.76 -33.83 14.32
C ALA A 612 -22.16 -34.01 13.70
N LEU A 613 -22.45 -33.22 12.65
CA LEU A 613 -23.58 -33.26 11.71
C LEU A 613 -24.82 -32.38 12.00
N ALA A 614 -24.76 -31.14 11.49
CA ALA A 614 -25.75 -30.42 10.67
C ALA A 614 -25.12 -29.04 10.34
N ALA A 615 -25.04 -28.48 9.13
CA ALA A 615 -25.80 -28.69 7.91
C ALA A 615 -24.94 -28.29 6.68
N LEU A 616 -24.96 -29.12 5.64
CA LEU A 616 -24.85 -28.64 4.26
C LEU A 616 -26.19 -27.97 3.91
N VAL A 617 -26.13 -26.96 3.03
CA VAL A 617 -27.22 -26.09 2.53
C VAL A 617 -27.35 -24.77 3.31
N ALA A 618 -26.41 -23.85 3.04
CA ALA A 618 -26.62 -22.41 2.86
C ALA A 618 -25.23 -21.79 2.61
N GLY A 619 -24.77 -21.83 1.37
CA GLY A 619 -23.50 -21.25 0.93
C GLY A 619 -23.64 -20.97 -0.55
N GLY A 620 -24.36 -19.90 -0.87
CA GLY A 620 -24.48 -19.35 -2.20
C GLY A 620 -23.88 -17.96 -2.14
N VAL A 621 -22.56 -17.88 -2.28
CA VAL A 621 -21.85 -16.64 -2.60
C VAL A 621 -21.77 -16.57 -4.12
N SER A 622 -22.18 -15.42 -4.65
CA SER A 622 -22.34 -15.14 -6.07
C SER A 622 -20.99 -14.74 -6.66
N LEU A 623 -20.31 -15.68 -7.33
CA LEU A 623 -19.19 -15.39 -8.23
C LEU A 623 -19.73 -14.66 -9.47
N GLY A 624 -19.53 -13.35 -9.53
CA GLY A 624 -19.66 -12.56 -10.74
C GLY A 624 -18.32 -12.53 -11.47
N LEU A 625 -18.17 -13.40 -12.47
CA LEU A 625 -17.30 -13.31 -13.67
C LEU A 625 -16.85 -14.71 -14.14
N ILE A 626 -17.79 -15.53 -14.60
CA ILE A 626 -17.49 -16.54 -15.62
C ILE A 626 -18.62 -16.52 -16.65
N GLN A 627 -18.24 -16.31 -17.91
CA GLN A 627 -19.13 -16.43 -19.06
C GLN A 627 -19.90 -17.76 -19.04
N ASN A 628 -21.21 -17.67 -19.17
CA ASN A 628 -22.20 -18.72 -19.01
C ASN A 628 -21.92 -19.98 -19.90
N PRO A 629 -21.64 -21.17 -19.33
CA PRO A 629 -21.36 -22.39 -20.10
C PRO A 629 -22.61 -23.08 -20.67
N VAL A 630 -23.81 -22.51 -20.49
CA VAL A 630 -25.07 -23.12 -20.95
C VAL A 630 -25.37 -22.83 -22.43
N ASP A 631 -24.83 -21.76 -23.01
CA ASP A 631 -25.02 -21.43 -24.43
C ASP A 631 -24.12 -22.22 -25.38
N GLN A 632 -22.98 -22.75 -24.90
CA GLN A 632 -22.16 -23.68 -25.69
C GLN A 632 -22.72 -25.10 -25.74
N LEU A 633 -23.62 -25.47 -24.83
CA LEU A 633 -24.22 -26.82 -24.80
C LEU A 633 -25.53 -26.94 -25.61
N LEU A 634 -26.22 -25.82 -25.89
CA LEU A 634 -27.47 -25.81 -26.65
C LEU A 634 -27.29 -25.60 -28.17
N GLY A 635 -26.07 -25.28 -28.62
CA GLY A 635 -25.72 -25.16 -30.05
C GLY A 635 -25.57 -26.49 -30.81
N GLN A 636 -25.60 -27.64 -30.13
CA GLN A 636 -25.36 -28.96 -30.76
C GLN A 636 -26.62 -29.85 -30.88
N ILE A 637 -27.82 -29.35 -30.57
CA ILE A 637 -29.07 -30.14 -30.70
C ILE A 637 -29.93 -29.57 -31.83
N PRO A 638 -30.10 -30.29 -32.98
CA PRO A 638 -30.99 -29.84 -34.03
C PRO A 638 -32.46 -29.96 -33.59
N GLY A 639 -33.15 -28.83 -33.41
CA GLY A 639 -34.63 -28.77 -33.48
C GLY A 639 -35.44 -28.42 -32.21
N ALA A 640 -34.90 -27.72 -31.22
CA ALA A 640 -35.71 -27.22 -30.09
C ALA A 640 -36.28 -25.79 -30.33
N PRO A 641 -37.55 -25.51 -29.98
CA PRO A 641 -38.21 -24.23 -30.25
C PRO A 641 -37.82 -23.13 -29.24
N LYS A 642 -37.65 -21.89 -29.73
CA LYS A 642 -37.39 -20.68 -28.93
C LYS A 642 -38.64 -20.23 -28.16
N LEU A 643 -38.50 -19.91 -26.87
CA LEU A 643 -39.52 -19.19 -26.08
C LEU A 643 -39.06 -17.73 -25.83
N PRO A 644 -40.00 -16.78 -25.71
CA PRO A 644 -39.71 -15.34 -25.73
C PRO A 644 -39.29 -14.82 -24.36
N PHE A 645 -38.50 -13.73 -24.42
CA PHE A 645 -37.89 -12.89 -23.37
C PHE A 645 -38.49 -12.96 -21.97
#